data_AF-A0A8H6JLF4-F1
#
_entry.id   AF-A0A8H6JLF4-F1
#
_cell.length_a   1.000
_cell.length_b   1.000
_cell.length_c   1.000
_cell.angle_alpha   90.00
_cell.angle_beta   90.00
_cell.angle_gamma   90.00
#
_symmetry.space_group_name_H-M   'P 1'
#
loop_
_entity.id
_entity.type
_entity.pdbx_description
1 polymer ?
#
loop_
_entity_poly.entity_id
_entity_poly.type
_entity_poly.pdbx_seq_one_letter_code
_entity_poly.pdbx_strand_id
1 'polypeptide(L)'
;MASGRMSMYSVASESLGGPRAGQQSAPMSTTTLLNAIHNIYLASQPYKLDAGTSLVVNTWLIAAQAGPDGRTGGTIDPALGARAWEHARRRAEDGCIVLGSLHQSTPSLLSPFLSSLPLSIPSSVFKALEAIEPFLRCCTPYNPSTPRQSALGVTLTLNLAGNLNGASIALSQGGIDTANGLLRIPAEAGYRAFDVFYYLLTSASTPAEREFLGLQAASSYSLLARSGTYDPPSYLPTVDDAASADDFRTALKEIGIKGSAHRNLISTLAGLLKLGDTLDYGVDEEIFEEICEDVSGLLGMDPETLARECTTEDRATFVGGLYEALVDWVISKANEAISAQMARIKDGAESLDGRGVRTPTSNGDGGDTVCVTILDIPDPNLGKALAMRSVFDDTLGINAEMIADGVDVAPVGSTVVREMQTAVSEIGVELGILNNATGRERQHELEKREEVLEKIGHSADDDAFLRKLLFPISGEGINLGRTGRIDIPALLSSSRVWYHLSIHPTDDSPASLAALPSVNSAWSAGTVSRQLRAWRLSEWANRRNKNLDFTADFDIDEFVQRYATLGCKDGREGIETWILERGWTNGEVVVGRERVWVRESAWWEAESMLDMKPLDNNLPGMGNVMVANNLESGYSANGSGYFPTPMLDTTPNGSRDHLIAHQRNYSQGNLSQATLNHNAMRAPSIAPSGMRNVQQSGDYGLGTKGDTYKGQVFYSNEGEFVGQMDPELADGKQIETKPLTRERRIWVAVVWFWTFWIPSPVLRFVGRMKRPDIRMAWREKLVLVWFIVLINAAIVFWIIFFGKLLCPNFDKAWNSKEVGYHTGESDFYVSVRGRVYDISKFWKRQHSDTNIETTKDNMLPFAGLNLDIYFPPPLELVCPGLGLTDRMQLTYNNTAELQTGLHTSGYYARDPTSALSKTDWYSKVFLPSMKEFYKGDLVWDKQKISDEGSNDNHMWVIYDGAVYDLTDYYNTIDVNKNVEGYKFLNAKLTNVVSSNPGDDVTDLWNDVIKTASTNQTENASVQNSMNCIKNHFYVGIPDFRYS
;
A
#
# COMPACT_ATOMS: atom_id res chain seq x y z
N MET A 1 30.68 0.19 23.73
CA MET A 1 30.11 1.49 23.31
C MET A 1 28.86 1.20 22.51
N ALA A 2 27.68 1.57 23.01
CA ALA A 2 26.46 1.46 22.22
C ALA A 2 26.40 2.67 21.28
N SER A 3 26.49 2.44 19.98
CA SER A 3 26.14 3.46 19.00
C SER A 3 24.61 3.58 19.00
N GLY A 4 24.10 4.68 19.56
CA GLY A 4 22.70 5.03 19.44
C GLY A 4 22.38 5.25 17.97
N ARG A 5 21.43 4.48 17.42
CA ARG A 5 20.93 4.70 16.06
C ARG A 5 20.10 5.98 16.06
N MET A 6 20.72 7.10 15.67
CA MET A 6 19.96 8.29 15.29
C MET A 6 19.05 7.95 14.11
N SER A 7 17.80 8.41 14.19
CA SER A 7 16.84 8.25 13.10
C SER A 7 17.28 9.06 11.89
N MET A 8 17.44 8.42 10.72
CA MET A 8 17.75 9.14 9.49
C MET A 8 16.57 9.97 8.95
N TYR A 9 15.42 9.98 9.64
CA TYR A 9 14.30 10.84 9.29
C TYR A 9 14.43 12.27 9.86
N SER A 10 15.30 12.52 10.84
CA SER A 10 15.56 13.87 11.38
C SER A 10 16.42 14.76 10.47
N VAL A 11 17.00 14.23 9.40
CA VAL A 11 17.80 14.99 8.42
C VAL A 11 17.02 15.38 7.17
N ALA A 12 15.79 14.88 6.98
CA ALA A 12 14.89 15.38 5.93
C ALA A 12 14.20 16.71 6.30
N SER A 13 14.34 17.14 7.56
CA SER A 13 13.86 18.43 8.09
C SER A 13 14.99 19.46 8.17
N GLU A 14 15.74 19.65 7.08
CA GLU A 14 16.78 20.69 7.01
C GLU A 14 16.15 22.10 7.07
N SER A 15 16.37 22.78 8.20
CA SER A 15 16.17 24.23 8.38
C SER A 15 14.73 24.78 8.17
N LEU A 16 13.78 24.33 8.99
CA LEU A 16 12.55 25.09 9.30
C LEU A 16 12.83 26.36 10.15
N GLY A 17 14.03 26.94 9.99
CA GLY A 17 14.56 28.12 10.67
C GLY A 17 14.86 29.25 9.69
N GLY A 18 13.92 29.55 8.78
CA GLY A 18 13.89 30.87 8.16
C GLY A 18 13.83 31.96 9.24
N PRO A 19 14.33 33.18 8.98
CA PRO A 19 14.28 34.25 9.97
C PRO A 19 12.84 34.43 10.44
N ARG A 20 12.63 34.56 11.77
CA ARG A 20 11.32 34.77 12.44
C ARG A 20 10.34 35.37 11.44
N ALA A 21 9.35 34.58 11.02
CA ALA A 21 8.33 35.05 10.09
C ALA A 21 7.59 36.21 10.79
N GLY A 22 8.09 37.43 10.56
CA GLY A 22 7.65 38.59 11.31
C GLY A 22 6.16 38.72 11.13
N GLN A 23 5.43 38.89 12.24
CA GLN A 23 4.00 39.20 12.22
C GLN A 23 3.74 40.16 11.07
N GLN A 24 2.92 39.75 10.09
CA GLN A 24 2.45 40.67 9.07
C GLN A 24 1.56 41.70 9.76
N SER A 25 2.20 42.77 10.22
CA SER A 25 1.57 43.89 10.91
C SER A 25 0.63 44.67 9.97
N ALA A 26 0.91 44.61 8.67
CA ALA A 26 -0.01 45.02 7.62
C ALA A 26 -1.15 44.00 7.44
N PRO A 27 -2.43 44.43 7.36
CA PRO A 27 -3.53 43.52 7.08
C PRO A 27 -3.42 42.88 5.69
N MET A 28 -3.60 41.57 5.61
CA MET A 28 -3.64 40.81 4.36
C MET A 28 -4.81 41.28 3.49
N SER A 29 -4.51 41.89 2.35
CA SER A 29 -5.53 42.30 1.37
C SER A 29 -5.72 41.22 0.29
N THR A 30 -6.91 41.18 -0.33
CA THR A 30 -7.18 40.25 -1.45
C THR A 30 -6.22 40.46 -2.62
N THR A 31 -5.70 41.68 -2.84
CA THR A 31 -4.70 41.95 -3.88
C THR A 31 -3.31 41.43 -3.52
N THR A 32 -2.92 41.52 -2.25
CA THR A 32 -1.66 40.94 -1.74
C THR A 32 -1.69 39.42 -1.87
N LEU A 33 -2.81 38.81 -1.46
CA LEU A 33 -3.03 37.36 -1.56
C LEU A 33 -3.07 36.89 -3.01
N LEU A 34 -3.75 37.61 -3.91
CA LEU A 34 -3.79 37.29 -5.35
C LEU A 34 -2.39 37.29 -5.99
N ASN A 35 -1.55 38.27 -5.65
CA ASN A 35 -0.18 38.35 -6.15
C ASN A 35 0.70 37.22 -5.60
N ALA A 36 0.53 36.85 -4.33
CA ALA A 36 1.21 35.69 -3.75
C ALA A 36 0.82 34.38 -4.46
N ILE A 37 -0.49 34.18 -4.70
CA ILE A 37 -1.02 32.97 -5.35
C ILE A 37 -0.63 32.90 -6.83
N HIS A 38 -0.47 34.03 -7.52
CA HIS A 38 0.11 34.04 -8.86
C HIS A 38 1.57 33.54 -8.86
N ASN A 39 2.37 33.98 -7.89
CA ASN A 39 3.77 33.57 -7.79
C ASN A 39 3.92 32.08 -7.44
N ILE A 40 3.13 31.55 -6.50
CA ILE A 40 3.21 30.11 -6.17
C ILE A 40 2.72 29.23 -7.32
N TYR A 41 1.75 29.70 -8.11
CA TYR A 41 1.25 28.98 -9.28
C TYR A 41 2.33 28.83 -10.34
N LEU A 42 3.05 29.91 -10.64
CA LEU A 42 4.20 29.87 -11.56
C LEU A 42 5.33 28.96 -11.05
N ALA A 43 5.53 28.89 -9.73
CA ALA A 43 6.54 28.06 -9.08
C ALA A 43 6.08 26.60 -8.80
N SER A 44 4.80 26.28 -9.02
CA SER A 44 4.16 25.01 -8.60
C SER A 44 4.44 24.66 -7.12
N GLN A 45 4.21 25.63 -6.23
CA GLN A 45 4.43 25.51 -4.78
C GLN A 45 3.13 25.75 -3.97
N PRO A 46 3.03 25.24 -2.74
CA PRO A 46 1.96 25.59 -1.81
C PRO A 46 2.19 26.96 -1.14
N TYR A 47 1.10 27.58 -0.67
CA TYR A 47 1.13 28.81 0.12
C TYR A 47 0.45 28.61 1.47
N LYS A 48 1.19 28.87 2.55
CA LYS A 48 0.67 28.84 3.92
C LYS A 48 -0.16 30.10 4.19
N LEU A 49 -1.45 29.96 4.46
CA LEU A 49 -2.37 31.07 4.76
C LEU A 49 -2.36 31.42 6.27
N ASP A 50 -2.36 30.39 7.11
CA ASP A 50 -2.19 30.42 8.57
C ASP A 50 -1.54 29.09 9.01
N ALA A 51 -1.48 28.76 10.31
CA ALA A 51 -0.92 27.48 10.73
C ALA A 51 -1.76 26.28 10.26
N GLY A 52 -3.09 26.35 10.36
CA GLY A 52 -4.00 25.27 10.00
C GLY A 52 -4.30 25.13 8.50
N THR A 53 -3.95 26.13 7.67
CA THR A 53 -4.50 26.31 6.33
C THR A 53 -3.42 26.55 5.26
N SER A 54 -3.53 25.80 4.17
CA SER A 54 -2.68 25.94 2.98
C SER A 54 -3.53 26.11 1.72
N LEU A 55 -3.00 26.87 0.76
CA LEU A 55 -3.59 27.11 -0.56
C LEU A 55 -2.67 26.54 -1.64
N VAL A 56 -3.24 25.83 -2.60
CA VAL A 56 -2.57 25.35 -3.82
C VAL A 56 -3.38 25.74 -5.06
N VAL A 57 -2.73 25.80 -6.22
CA VAL A 57 -3.39 26.12 -7.49
C VAL A 57 -3.20 24.93 -8.43
N ASN A 58 -4.30 24.29 -8.81
CA ASN A 58 -4.28 23.07 -9.62
C ASN A 58 -5.28 23.13 -10.77
N THR A 59 -4.88 22.56 -11.90
CA THR A 59 -5.71 22.20 -13.05
C THR A 59 -5.63 20.69 -13.24
N TRP A 60 -6.57 20.11 -14.00
CA TRP A 60 -6.48 18.71 -14.42
C TRP A 60 -5.14 18.42 -15.15
N LEU A 61 -4.60 19.39 -15.90
CA LEU A 61 -3.37 19.25 -16.68
C LEU A 61 -2.12 19.23 -15.78
N ILE A 62 -2.14 20.01 -14.69
CA ILE A 62 -1.10 19.97 -13.63
C ILE A 62 -1.19 18.65 -12.85
N ALA A 63 -2.39 18.13 -12.62
CA ALA A 63 -2.56 16.83 -11.96
C ALA A 63 -2.11 15.64 -12.82
N ALA A 64 -2.31 15.71 -14.14
CA ALA A 64 -1.91 14.67 -15.09
C ALA A 64 -0.39 14.58 -15.33
N GLN A 65 0.39 15.58 -14.94
CA GLN A 65 1.85 15.62 -15.12
C GLN A 65 2.59 15.39 -13.80
N ALA A 66 3.85 14.95 -13.90
CA ALA A 66 4.74 14.90 -12.74
C ALA A 66 5.16 16.33 -12.36
N GLY A 67 4.94 16.71 -11.10
CA GLY A 67 5.39 17.98 -10.55
C GLY A 67 6.92 18.04 -10.33
N PRO A 68 7.45 19.17 -9.84
CA PRO A 68 8.87 19.33 -9.54
C PRO A 68 9.43 18.25 -8.59
N ASP A 69 8.59 17.75 -7.69
CA ASP A 69 8.92 16.70 -6.71
C ASP A 69 8.94 15.27 -7.31
N GLY A 70 8.73 15.14 -8.63
CA GLY A 70 8.66 13.85 -9.33
C GLY A 70 7.36 13.06 -9.11
N ARG A 71 6.44 13.55 -8.26
CA ARG A 71 5.11 12.96 -8.02
C ARG A 71 4.10 13.44 -9.05
N THR A 72 3.24 12.55 -9.54
CA THR A 72 2.02 12.86 -10.30
C THR A 72 0.85 13.19 -9.38
N GLY A 73 -0.14 13.95 -9.85
CA GLY A 73 -1.34 14.33 -9.08
C GLY A 73 -1.38 15.81 -8.66
N GLY A 74 -0.41 16.62 -9.07
CA GLY A 74 -0.44 18.08 -8.93
C GLY A 74 0.23 18.63 -7.68
N THR A 75 0.03 19.93 -7.43
CA THR A 75 0.68 20.67 -6.33
C THR A 75 -0.07 20.43 -5.01
N ILE A 76 0.65 20.02 -3.97
CA ILE A 76 0.13 19.71 -2.62
C ILE A 76 1.03 20.32 -1.54
N ASP A 77 0.56 20.38 -0.29
CA ASP A 77 1.35 20.83 0.87
C ASP A 77 1.70 19.64 1.80
N PRO A 78 2.87 18.99 1.63
CA PRO A 78 3.29 17.91 2.51
C PRO A 78 3.59 18.41 3.94
N ALA A 79 3.91 19.69 4.12
CA ALA A 79 4.20 20.27 5.43
C ALA A 79 2.93 20.49 6.26
N LEU A 80 1.75 20.65 5.63
CA LEU A 80 0.46 20.58 6.34
C LEU A 80 0.23 19.15 6.88
N GLY A 81 0.36 18.14 6.02
CA GLY A 81 0.16 16.74 6.40
C GLY A 81 1.11 16.28 7.51
N ALA A 82 2.38 16.70 7.46
CA ALA A 82 3.37 16.41 8.50
C ALA A 82 3.02 17.04 9.87
N ARG A 83 2.50 18.28 9.88
CA ARG A 83 2.09 18.96 11.12
C ARG A 83 0.85 18.30 11.74
N ALA A 84 -0.17 18.01 10.94
CA ALA A 84 -1.36 17.28 11.41
C ALA A 84 -1.01 15.89 11.99
N TRP A 85 -0.06 15.17 11.37
CA TRP A 85 0.44 13.89 11.88
C TRP A 85 1.21 14.02 13.21
N GLU A 86 2.07 15.04 13.34
CA GLU A 86 2.79 15.28 14.60
C GLU A 86 1.89 15.78 15.72
N HIS A 87 0.87 16.57 15.41
CA HIS A 87 -0.20 16.93 16.35
C HIS A 87 -0.87 15.69 16.90
N ALA A 88 -1.42 14.85 16.03
CA ALA A 88 -2.11 13.62 16.45
C ALA A 88 -1.21 12.74 17.33
N ARG A 89 0.06 12.58 16.97
CA ARG A 89 1.03 11.79 17.73
C ARG A 89 1.44 12.42 19.07
N ARG A 90 1.78 13.72 19.11
CA ARG A 90 2.35 14.38 20.29
C ARG A 90 1.30 14.89 21.27
N ARG A 91 0.12 15.29 20.79
CA ARG A 91 -1.03 15.73 21.61
C ARG A 91 -1.99 14.61 21.98
N ALA A 92 -1.93 13.46 21.31
CA ALA A 92 -2.93 12.38 21.42
C ALA A 92 -4.36 12.84 21.05
N GLU A 93 -4.47 13.72 20.06
CA GLU A 93 -5.74 14.28 19.57
C GLU A 93 -6.10 13.74 18.18
N ASP A 94 -7.39 13.56 17.88
CA ASP A 94 -7.83 13.18 16.54
C ASP A 94 -7.71 14.37 15.56
N GLY A 95 -7.25 14.09 14.35
CA GLY A 95 -7.02 15.08 13.29
C GLY A 95 -7.95 14.87 12.09
N CYS A 96 -8.43 15.96 11.51
CA CYS A 96 -9.18 15.95 10.25
C CYS A 96 -8.52 16.93 9.27
N ILE A 97 -8.11 16.45 8.09
CA ILE A 97 -7.55 17.26 7.01
C ILE A 97 -8.59 17.35 5.90
N VAL A 98 -9.20 18.52 5.74
CA VAL A 98 -10.20 18.80 4.71
C VAL A 98 -9.50 19.27 3.44
N LEU A 99 -9.58 18.47 2.38
CA LEU A 99 -9.20 18.86 1.03
C LEU A 99 -10.41 19.56 0.41
N GLY A 100 -10.31 20.87 0.20
CA GLY A 100 -11.43 21.71 -0.23
C GLY A 100 -11.23 22.26 -1.64
N SER A 101 -12.12 21.90 -2.56
CA SER A 101 -12.15 22.45 -3.91
C SER A 101 -12.82 23.83 -3.93
N LEU A 102 -12.14 24.89 -4.42
CA LEU A 102 -12.74 26.23 -4.54
C LEU A 102 -13.47 26.45 -5.87
N HIS A 103 -13.37 25.50 -6.79
CA HIS A 103 -13.95 25.56 -8.14
C HIS A 103 -14.22 24.16 -8.70
N GLN A 104 -15.35 23.98 -9.40
CA GLN A 104 -15.81 22.69 -9.95
C GLN A 104 -14.82 21.99 -10.92
N SER A 105 -13.93 22.75 -11.55
CA SER A 105 -12.88 22.22 -12.44
C SER A 105 -11.58 21.80 -11.75
N THR A 106 -11.50 21.92 -10.42
CA THR A 106 -10.33 21.40 -9.69
C THR A 106 -10.33 19.87 -9.68
N PRO A 107 -9.16 19.23 -9.87
CA PRO A 107 -9.02 17.79 -9.64
C PRO A 107 -9.06 17.48 -8.13
N SER A 108 -9.47 16.26 -7.79
CA SER A 108 -9.31 15.72 -6.43
C SER A 108 -7.82 15.58 -6.09
N LEU A 109 -7.46 15.89 -4.84
CA LEU A 109 -6.08 15.79 -4.34
C LEU A 109 -5.90 14.64 -3.34
N LEU A 110 -6.89 13.77 -3.17
CA LEU A 110 -6.89 12.72 -2.13
C LEU A 110 -5.69 11.77 -2.25
N SER A 111 -5.57 11.07 -3.38
CA SER A 111 -4.49 10.12 -3.65
C SER A 111 -3.07 10.74 -3.59
N PRO A 112 -2.78 11.89 -4.23
CA PRO A 112 -1.47 12.52 -4.11
C PRO A 112 -1.18 13.03 -2.68
N PHE A 113 -2.17 13.59 -1.98
CA PHE A 113 -1.99 14.05 -0.59
C PHE A 113 -1.67 12.89 0.35
N LEU A 114 -2.38 11.76 0.24
CA LEU A 114 -2.07 10.53 0.98
C LEU A 114 -0.62 10.06 0.73
N SER A 115 -0.16 10.07 -0.52
CA SER A 115 1.23 9.70 -0.87
C SER A 115 2.32 10.64 -0.33
N SER A 116 1.92 11.78 0.24
CA SER A 116 2.80 12.82 0.76
C SER A 116 2.95 12.83 2.29
N LEU A 117 2.10 12.08 3.00
CA LEU A 117 2.14 11.97 4.45
C LEU A 117 3.47 11.34 4.93
N PRO A 118 3.94 11.67 6.15
CA PRO A 118 5.22 11.18 6.70
C PRO A 118 5.14 9.72 7.20
N LEU A 119 4.32 8.88 6.58
CA LEU A 119 4.07 7.49 6.98
C LEU A 119 3.83 6.60 5.75
N SER A 120 4.33 5.36 5.78
CA SER A 120 4.05 4.39 4.73
C SER A 120 2.58 3.96 4.78
N ILE A 121 1.85 4.11 3.67
CA ILE A 121 0.44 3.69 3.53
C ILE A 121 0.39 2.35 2.78
N PRO A 122 -0.46 1.38 3.19
CA PRO A 122 -0.59 0.10 2.51
C PRO A 122 -1.06 0.25 1.05
N SER A 123 -0.51 -0.57 0.16
CA SER A 123 -0.90 -0.57 -1.26
C SER A 123 -2.39 -0.85 -1.47
N SER A 124 -3.04 -1.62 -0.59
CA SER A 124 -4.49 -1.87 -0.66
C SER A 124 -5.34 -0.61 -0.55
N VAL A 125 -4.85 0.46 0.08
CA VAL A 125 -5.60 1.73 0.19
C VAL A 125 -5.68 2.41 -1.17
N PHE A 126 -4.55 2.51 -1.90
CA PHE A 126 -4.53 3.06 -3.25
C PHE A 126 -5.31 2.18 -4.23
N LYS A 127 -5.17 0.84 -4.13
CA LYS A 127 -5.94 -0.11 -4.95
C LYS A 127 -7.43 -0.12 -4.65
N ALA A 128 -7.83 0.16 -3.43
CA ALA A 128 -9.22 0.42 -3.09
C ALA A 128 -9.74 1.72 -3.72
N LEU A 129 -8.95 2.81 -3.69
CA LEU A 129 -9.32 4.06 -4.36
C LEU A 129 -9.47 3.85 -5.88
N GLU A 130 -8.51 3.20 -6.55
CA GLU A 130 -8.62 2.82 -7.97
C GLU A 130 -9.90 2.01 -8.28
N ALA A 131 -10.33 1.11 -7.38
CA ALA A 131 -11.55 0.33 -7.54
C ALA A 131 -12.86 1.11 -7.24
N ILE A 132 -12.80 2.18 -6.45
CA ILE A 132 -13.97 2.99 -6.05
C ILE A 132 -14.16 4.18 -7.00
N GLU A 133 -13.09 4.80 -7.47
CA GLU A 133 -13.10 6.02 -8.28
C GLU A 133 -14.04 5.97 -9.51
N PRO A 134 -14.09 4.89 -10.33
CA PRO A 134 -15.00 4.80 -11.48
C PRO A 134 -16.49 4.75 -11.14
N PHE A 135 -16.85 4.43 -9.89
CA PHE A 135 -18.24 4.51 -9.42
C PHE A 135 -18.64 5.92 -8.96
N LEU A 136 -17.67 6.79 -8.69
CA LEU A 136 -17.87 8.12 -8.12
C LEU A 136 -17.62 9.25 -9.13
N ARG A 137 -17.00 8.94 -10.27
CA ARG A 137 -16.57 9.92 -11.28
C ARG A 137 -17.34 9.79 -12.59
N CYS A 138 -17.47 10.92 -13.28
CA CYS A 138 -18.02 11.03 -14.62
C CYS A 138 -17.34 12.17 -15.40
N CYS A 139 -17.24 12.06 -16.72
CA CYS A 139 -16.79 13.16 -17.57
C CYS A 139 -17.85 14.29 -17.67
N THR A 140 -17.40 15.55 -17.58
CA THR A 140 -18.18 16.75 -17.91
C THR A 140 -17.36 17.71 -18.79
N PRO A 141 -18.00 18.68 -19.48
CA PRO A 141 -17.28 19.65 -20.33
C PRO A 141 -16.27 20.54 -19.60
N TYR A 142 -16.34 20.64 -18.28
CA TYR A 142 -15.48 21.49 -17.45
C TYR A 142 -14.50 20.70 -16.56
N ASN A 143 -14.65 19.39 -16.43
CA ASN A 143 -13.74 18.51 -15.71
C ASN A 143 -13.86 17.06 -16.26
N PRO A 144 -12.78 16.48 -16.82
CA PRO A 144 -12.84 15.15 -17.44
C PRO A 144 -13.07 14.01 -16.45
N SER A 145 -12.85 14.24 -15.16
CA SER A 145 -13.00 13.26 -14.07
C SER A 145 -13.75 13.93 -12.91
N THR A 146 -14.99 14.35 -13.17
CA THR A 146 -15.81 15.08 -12.19
C THR A 146 -16.28 14.16 -11.08
N PRO A 147 -15.87 14.36 -9.82
CA PRO A 147 -16.42 13.62 -8.68
C PRO A 147 -17.89 13.99 -8.41
N ARG A 148 -18.69 13.00 -8.01
CA ARG A 148 -20.14 13.14 -7.71
C ARG A 148 -20.50 12.72 -6.28
N GLN A 149 -19.53 12.32 -5.47
CA GLN A 149 -19.73 12.14 -4.04
C GLN A 149 -19.80 13.49 -3.30
N SER A 150 -20.59 13.55 -2.23
CA SER A 150 -20.64 14.71 -1.32
C SER A 150 -19.29 14.90 -0.59
N ALA A 151 -18.74 13.82 -0.01
CA ALA A 151 -17.34 13.74 0.39
C ALA A 151 -16.85 12.28 0.46
N LEU A 152 -15.55 12.07 0.29
CA LEU A 152 -14.86 10.79 0.47
C LEU A 152 -13.75 10.94 1.51
N GLY A 153 -13.78 10.13 2.57
CA GLY A 153 -12.79 10.15 3.64
C GLY A 153 -11.93 8.89 3.70
N VAL A 154 -10.64 9.08 4.01
CA VAL A 154 -9.70 8.01 4.37
C VAL A 154 -9.23 8.27 5.80
N THR A 155 -9.65 7.41 6.73
CA THR A 155 -9.25 7.46 8.15
C THR A 155 -8.06 6.55 8.37
N LEU A 156 -6.99 7.11 8.94
CA LEU A 156 -5.76 6.42 9.31
C LEU A 156 -5.67 6.35 10.84
N THR A 157 -5.74 5.13 11.40
CA THR A 157 -5.59 4.91 12.84
C THR A 157 -4.11 4.70 13.16
N LEU A 158 -3.54 5.61 13.95
CA LEU A 158 -2.14 5.66 14.36
C LEU A 158 -2.01 5.31 15.84
N ASN A 159 -0.85 4.78 16.24
CA ASN A 159 -0.46 4.76 17.66
C ASN A 159 0.37 6.01 18.01
N LEU A 160 0.53 6.31 19.30
CA LEU A 160 1.34 7.45 19.78
C LEU A 160 2.85 7.35 19.45
N ALA A 161 3.34 6.25 18.87
CA ALA A 161 4.69 6.20 18.29
C ALA A 161 4.73 6.72 16.83
N GLY A 162 3.57 6.86 16.18
CA GLY A 162 3.41 7.35 14.81
C GLY A 162 3.25 6.24 13.76
N ASN A 163 3.19 4.97 14.17
CA ASN A 163 2.98 3.86 13.23
C ASN A 163 1.48 3.65 12.95
N LEU A 164 1.17 3.25 11.71
CA LEU A 164 -0.17 2.91 11.28
C LEU A 164 -0.63 1.57 11.88
N ASN A 165 -1.72 1.59 12.65
CA ASN A 165 -2.38 0.42 13.21
C ASN A 165 -3.58 -0.05 12.35
N GLY A 166 -4.24 0.87 11.64
CA GLY A 166 -5.39 0.56 10.77
C GLY A 166 -5.67 1.66 9.76
N ALA A 167 -6.44 1.35 8.72
CA ALA A 167 -6.94 2.32 7.74
C ALA A 167 -8.32 1.90 7.23
N SER A 168 -9.18 2.87 6.91
CA SER A 168 -10.51 2.65 6.35
C SER A 168 -10.93 3.78 5.42
N ILE A 169 -11.72 3.44 4.40
CA ILE A 169 -12.31 4.38 3.43
C ILE A 169 -13.83 4.43 3.65
N ALA A 170 -14.41 5.63 3.65
CA ALA A 170 -15.85 5.81 3.83
C ALA A 170 -16.37 7.06 3.09
N LEU A 171 -17.57 6.97 2.54
CA LEU A 171 -18.31 8.12 2.02
C LEU A 171 -18.98 8.90 3.16
N SER A 172 -19.33 10.17 2.93
CA SER A 172 -20.20 10.91 3.84
C SER A 172 -21.65 10.41 3.82
N GLN A 173 -22.44 10.81 4.82
CA GLN A 173 -23.90 10.64 4.82
C GLN A 173 -24.62 11.42 3.69
N GLY A 174 -23.96 12.42 3.08
CA GLY A 174 -24.50 13.13 1.92
C GLY A 174 -24.64 12.23 0.68
N GLY A 175 -23.83 11.17 0.60
CA GLY A 175 -23.93 10.12 -0.41
C GLY A 175 -23.35 10.51 -1.76
N ILE A 176 -23.96 9.96 -2.81
CA ILE A 176 -23.55 10.13 -4.21
C ILE A 176 -24.68 10.82 -4.98
N ASP A 177 -24.33 11.81 -5.81
CA ASP A 177 -25.25 12.47 -6.73
C ASP A 177 -25.60 11.56 -7.93
N THR A 178 -26.43 10.54 -7.67
CA THR A 178 -26.99 9.67 -8.71
C THR A 178 -27.97 10.39 -9.63
N ALA A 179 -28.46 11.56 -9.23
CA ALA A 179 -29.34 12.38 -10.05
C ALA A 179 -28.56 12.90 -11.27
N ASN A 180 -27.48 13.64 -11.09
CA ASN A 180 -26.70 14.18 -12.22
C ASN A 180 -25.68 13.19 -12.79
N GLY A 181 -25.26 12.17 -12.03
CA GLY A 181 -24.32 11.13 -12.50
C GLY A 181 -24.97 9.98 -13.28
N LEU A 182 -26.30 9.79 -13.20
CA LEU A 182 -27.00 8.67 -13.85
C LEU A 182 -28.40 9.03 -14.38
N LEU A 183 -29.30 9.54 -13.54
CA LEU A 183 -30.74 9.63 -13.85
C LEU A 183 -31.14 10.85 -14.71
N ARG A 184 -30.38 11.95 -14.64
CA ARG A 184 -30.69 13.27 -15.23
C ARG A 184 -29.46 13.88 -15.91
N ILE A 185 -28.71 13.07 -16.65
CA ILE A 185 -27.56 13.53 -17.43
C ILE A 185 -28.02 14.60 -18.45
N PRO A 186 -27.37 15.77 -18.53
CA PRO A 186 -27.72 16.81 -19.49
C PRO A 186 -27.63 16.31 -20.94
N ALA A 187 -28.59 16.72 -21.77
CA ALA A 187 -28.61 16.43 -23.21
C ALA A 187 -27.67 17.36 -24.01
N GLU A 188 -26.44 17.52 -23.50
CA GLU A 188 -25.38 18.35 -24.06
C GLU A 188 -24.13 17.50 -24.29
N ALA A 189 -23.40 17.76 -25.37
CA ALA A 189 -22.19 17.01 -25.68
C ALA A 189 -21.07 17.26 -24.64
N GLY A 190 -20.34 16.19 -24.28
CA GLY A 190 -19.26 16.23 -23.30
C GLY A 190 -19.65 15.82 -21.88
N TYR A 191 -20.94 15.58 -21.60
CA TYR A 191 -21.39 14.92 -20.38
C TYR A 191 -21.44 13.40 -20.56
N ARG A 192 -21.03 12.64 -19.54
CA ARG A 192 -21.16 11.18 -19.47
C ARG A 192 -21.82 10.76 -18.16
N ALA A 193 -22.34 9.53 -18.12
CA ALA A 193 -22.69 8.86 -16.88
C ALA A 193 -21.43 8.50 -16.06
N PHE A 194 -21.61 7.82 -14.93
CA PHE A 194 -20.49 7.22 -14.18
C PHE A 194 -19.61 6.33 -15.07
N ASP A 195 -18.29 6.46 -14.92
CA ASP A 195 -17.30 5.85 -15.81
C ASP A 195 -17.38 4.31 -15.83
N VAL A 196 -17.77 3.70 -14.69
CA VAL A 196 -17.98 2.24 -14.54
C VAL A 196 -18.93 1.64 -15.59
N PHE A 197 -19.96 2.38 -16.05
CA PHE A 197 -20.89 1.90 -17.07
C PHE A 197 -20.25 1.81 -18.45
N TYR A 198 -19.35 2.74 -18.77
CA TYR A 198 -18.59 2.70 -20.02
C TYR A 198 -17.56 1.57 -19.97
N TYR A 199 -16.85 1.41 -18.84
CA TYR A 199 -15.88 0.33 -18.63
C TYR A 199 -16.51 -1.06 -18.80
N LEU A 200 -17.74 -1.27 -18.32
CA LEU A 200 -18.53 -2.48 -18.55
C LEU A 200 -18.77 -2.78 -20.04
N LEU A 201 -18.90 -1.75 -20.88
CA LEU A 201 -19.24 -1.87 -22.30
C LEU A 201 -18.00 -1.95 -23.23
N THR A 202 -16.79 -1.82 -22.69
CA THR A 202 -15.52 -1.96 -23.45
C THR A 202 -15.21 -3.42 -23.86
N SER A 203 -14.05 -3.62 -24.49
CA SER A 203 -13.47 -4.93 -24.81
C SER A 203 -12.99 -5.73 -23.59
N ALA A 204 -12.87 -5.11 -22.41
CA ALA A 204 -12.51 -5.80 -21.16
C ALA A 204 -13.59 -6.80 -20.70
N SER A 205 -14.83 -6.63 -21.19
CA SER A 205 -15.91 -7.62 -21.06
C SER A 205 -15.81 -8.65 -22.20
N THR A 206 -15.56 -9.91 -21.84
CA THR A 206 -15.39 -11.00 -22.80
C THR A 206 -16.66 -11.26 -23.62
N PRO A 207 -16.58 -11.80 -24.85
CA PRO A 207 -17.77 -12.08 -25.67
C PRO A 207 -18.84 -12.92 -24.96
N ALA A 208 -18.43 -13.90 -24.15
CA ALA A 208 -19.33 -14.72 -23.35
C ALA A 208 -19.99 -13.97 -22.18
N GLU A 209 -19.28 -13.04 -21.53
CA GLU A 209 -19.91 -12.14 -20.54
C GLU A 209 -20.93 -11.20 -21.22
N ARG A 210 -20.60 -10.68 -22.40
CA ARG A 210 -21.50 -9.79 -23.17
C ARG A 210 -22.77 -10.52 -23.62
N GLU A 211 -22.65 -11.77 -24.07
CA GLU A 211 -23.78 -12.62 -24.44
C GLU A 211 -24.65 -12.95 -23.20
N PHE A 212 -24.03 -13.39 -22.10
CA PHE A 212 -24.74 -13.72 -20.86
C PHE A 212 -25.50 -12.53 -20.24
N LEU A 213 -24.94 -11.33 -20.32
CA LEU A 213 -25.55 -10.11 -19.78
C LEU A 213 -26.48 -9.39 -20.77
N GLY A 214 -26.48 -9.76 -22.05
CA GLY A 214 -27.18 -9.05 -23.12
C GLY A 214 -26.68 -7.61 -23.32
N LEU A 215 -25.36 -7.38 -23.31
CA LEU A 215 -24.75 -6.05 -23.39
C LEU A 215 -24.71 -5.50 -24.82
N GLN A 216 -25.47 -4.42 -25.05
CA GLN A 216 -25.52 -3.69 -26.31
C GLN A 216 -24.42 -2.61 -26.41
N ALA A 217 -24.52 -1.71 -27.40
CA ALA A 217 -23.68 -0.52 -27.48
C ALA A 217 -24.18 0.57 -26.51
N ALA A 218 -23.31 1.49 -26.09
CA ALA A 218 -23.69 2.57 -25.16
C ALA A 218 -24.86 3.43 -25.71
N SER A 219 -24.93 3.60 -27.03
CA SER A 219 -26.03 4.33 -27.70
C SER A 219 -27.39 3.65 -27.65
N SER A 220 -27.47 2.37 -27.25
CA SER A 220 -28.74 1.66 -27.11
C SER A 220 -29.46 1.96 -25.79
N TYR A 221 -28.72 2.35 -24.74
CA TYR A 221 -29.26 2.56 -23.40
C TYR A 221 -29.71 4.01 -23.20
N SER A 222 -30.96 4.23 -22.78
CA SER A 222 -31.58 5.55 -22.61
C SER A 222 -30.77 6.47 -21.69
N LEU A 223 -30.20 5.91 -20.61
CA LEU A 223 -29.39 6.63 -19.64
C LEU A 223 -28.10 7.18 -20.27
N LEU A 224 -27.43 6.37 -21.10
CA LEU A 224 -26.13 6.71 -21.70
C LEU A 224 -26.29 7.51 -23.00
N ALA A 225 -27.38 7.33 -23.74
CA ALA A 225 -27.60 7.96 -25.04
C ALA A 225 -27.95 9.46 -24.97
N ARG A 226 -28.42 9.94 -23.80
CA ARG A 226 -28.94 11.31 -23.61
C ARG A 226 -28.00 12.44 -24.04
N SER A 227 -26.70 12.33 -23.75
CA SER A 227 -25.70 13.34 -24.12
C SER A 227 -25.06 13.12 -25.50
N GLY A 228 -25.37 11.99 -26.16
CA GLY A 228 -24.70 11.55 -27.39
C GLY A 228 -23.18 11.36 -27.26
N THR A 229 -22.64 11.30 -26.03
CA THR A 229 -21.19 11.27 -25.76
C THR A 229 -20.81 9.94 -25.14
N TYR A 230 -20.03 9.14 -25.87
CA TYR A 230 -19.68 7.77 -25.49
C TYR A 230 -18.18 7.58 -25.24
N ASP A 231 -17.35 8.18 -26.07
CA ASP A 231 -15.88 8.10 -25.99
C ASP A 231 -15.31 9.06 -24.93
N PRO A 232 -14.06 8.85 -24.45
CA PRO A 232 -13.39 9.81 -23.57
C PRO A 232 -13.04 11.11 -24.32
N PRO A 233 -12.77 12.22 -23.61
CA PRO A 233 -12.55 13.52 -24.25
C PRO A 233 -11.33 13.53 -25.18
N SER A 234 -11.51 13.93 -26.43
CA SER A 234 -10.46 13.90 -27.47
C SER A 234 -9.24 14.79 -27.20
N TYR A 235 -9.32 15.73 -26.25
CA TYR A 235 -8.19 16.52 -25.77
C TYR A 235 -7.29 15.76 -24.76
N LEU A 236 -7.64 14.52 -24.41
CA LEU A 236 -6.88 13.60 -23.57
C LEU A 236 -6.44 12.37 -24.40
N PRO A 237 -5.42 12.49 -25.27
CA PRO A 237 -5.04 11.42 -26.20
C PRO A 237 -4.46 10.17 -25.53
N THR A 238 -4.17 10.22 -24.23
CA THR A 238 -3.70 9.09 -23.41
C THR A 238 -4.80 8.40 -22.62
N VAL A 239 -6.04 8.92 -22.63
CA VAL A 239 -7.15 8.29 -21.93
C VAL A 239 -7.82 7.27 -22.84
N ASP A 240 -7.76 6.01 -22.43
CA ASP A 240 -8.42 4.88 -23.07
C ASP A 240 -9.31 4.19 -22.02
N ASP A 241 -10.62 4.15 -22.29
CA ASP A 241 -11.59 3.48 -21.43
C ASP A 241 -11.34 1.96 -21.38
N ALA A 242 -10.76 1.35 -22.42
CA ALA A 242 -10.46 -0.09 -22.43
C ALA A 242 -9.30 -0.43 -21.49
N ALA A 243 -8.19 0.32 -21.57
CA ALA A 243 -7.08 0.20 -20.61
C ALA A 243 -7.54 0.49 -19.17
N SER A 244 -8.31 1.56 -18.98
CA SER A 244 -8.87 1.92 -17.66
C SER A 244 -9.81 0.86 -17.10
N ALA A 245 -10.56 0.15 -17.97
CA ALA A 245 -11.41 -0.97 -17.57
C ALA A 245 -10.62 -2.22 -17.16
N ASP A 246 -9.47 -2.49 -17.79
CA ASP A 246 -8.58 -3.59 -17.39
C ASP A 246 -7.87 -3.30 -16.05
N ASP A 247 -7.43 -2.06 -15.82
CA ASP A 247 -6.91 -1.61 -14.53
C ASP A 247 -7.99 -1.70 -13.43
N PHE A 248 -9.20 -1.22 -13.71
CA PHE A 248 -10.36 -1.34 -12.81
C PHE A 248 -10.70 -2.79 -12.46
N ARG A 249 -10.72 -3.71 -13.44
CA ARG A 249 -10.95 -5.15 -13.20
C ARG A 249 -9.81 -5.78 -12.38
N THR A 250 -8.58 -5.28 -12.53
CA THR A 250 -7.44 -5.69 -11.71
C THR A 250 -7.59 -5.21 -10.27
N ALA A 251 -7.94 -3.93 -10.05
CA ALA A 251 -8.19 -3.37 -8.73
C ALA A 251 -9.35 -4.08 -7.99
N LEU A 252 -10.47 -4.36 -8.68
CA LEU A 252 -11.60 -5.16 -8.16
C LEU A 252 -11.14 -6.54 -7.65
N LYS A 253 -10.29 -7.22 -8.44
CA LYS A 253 -9.75 -8.55 -8.10
C LYS A 253 -8.84 -8.51 -6.88
N GLU A 254 -8.07 -7.43 -6.71
CA GLU A 254 -7.18 -7.21 -5.56
C GLU A 254 -7.95 -6.90 -4.27
N ILE A 255 -9.03 -6.11 -4.32
CA ILE A 255 -9.96 -5.94 -3.19
C ILE A 255 -10.88 -7.16 -2.95
N GLY A 256 -10.66 -8.27 -3.66
CA GLY A 256 -11.32 -9.55 -3.42
C GLY A 256 -12.64 -9.78 -4.17
N ILE A 257 -13.08 -8.85 -5.01
CA ILE A 257 -14.25 -9.00 -5.88
C ILE A 257 -13.85 -9.89 -7.07
N LYS A 258 -14.14 -11.19 -6.97
CA LYS A 258 -13.76 -12.21 -7.97
C LYS A 258 -14.79 -13.34 -8.07
N GLY A 259 -14.78 -14.06 -9.19
CA GLY A 259 -15.61 -15.25 -9.38
C GLY A 259 -17.12 -14.93 -9.37
N SER A 260 -17.87 -15.44 -8.39
CA SER A 260 -19.29 -15.11 -8.22
C SER A 260 -19.52 -13.65 -7.83
N ALA A 261 -18.69 -13.07 -6.96
CA ALA A 261 -18.85 -11.67 -6.54
C ALA A 261 -18.70 -10.70 -7.71
N HIS A 262 -17.73 -10.95 -8.61
CA HIS A 262 -17.54 -10.16 -9.83
C HIS A 262 -18.71 -10.30 -10.81
N ARG A 263 -19.19 -11.54 -11.04
CA ARG A 263 -20.36 -11.78 -11.90
C ARG A 263 -21.61 -11.07 -11.37
N ASN A 264 -21.86 -11.14 -10.07
CA ASN A 264 -23.00 -10.46 -9.45
C ASN A 264 -22.89 -8.92 -9.57
N LEU A 265 -21.69 -8.35 -9.42
CA LEU A 265 -21.43 -6.92 -9.63
C LEU A 265 -21.79 -6.49 -11.06
N ILE A 266 -21.27 -7.17 -12.08
CA ILE A 266 -21.53 -6.83 -13.48
C ILE A 266 -22.98 -7.13 -13.91
N SER A 267 -23.63 -8.16 -13.35
CA SER A 267 -25.07 -8.41 -13.53
C SER A 267 -25.92 -7.30 -12.94
N THR A 268 -25.56 -6.76 -11.77
CA THR A 268 -26.27 -5.62 -11.16
C THR A 268 -26.11 -4.37 -12.03
N LEU A 269 -24.90 -4.06 -12.50
CA LEU A 269 -24.66 -2.91 -13.39
C LEU A 269 -25.40 -3.04 -14.74
N ALA A 270 -25.42 -4.23 -15.34
CA ALA A 270 -26.18 -4.49 -16.56
C ALA A 270 -27.71 -4.37 -16.32
N GLY A 271 -28.21 -4.86 -15.18
CA GLY A 271 -29.60 -4.70 -14.77
C GLY A 271 -30.00 -3.24 -14.57
N LEU A 272 -29.13 -2.42 -13.98
CA LEU A 272 -29.35 -0.97 -13.83
C LEU A 272 -29.43 -0.25 -15.19
N LEU A 273 -28.58 -0.61 -16.16
CA LEU A 273 -28.64 -0.04 -17.52
C LEU A 273 -29.96 -0.40 -18.23
N LYS A 274 -30.33 -1.69 -18.27
CA LYS A 274 -31.58 -2.16 -18.88
C LYS A 274 -32.81 -1.56 -18.19
N LEU A 275 -32.84 -1.51 -16.85
CA LEU A 275 -33.97 -0.92 -16.12
C LEU A 275 -34.11 0.59 -16.40
N GLY A 276 -33.01 1.27 -16.70
CA GLY A 276 -32.97 2.66 -17.16
C GLY A 276 -33.82 2.93 -18.40
N ASP A 277 -33.93 1.95 -19.31
CA ASP A 277 -34.75 2.07 -20.52
C ASP A 277 -36.25 2.18 -20.19
N THR A 278 -36.69 1.68 -19.02
CA THR A 278 -38.10 1.72 -18.56
C THR A 278 -38.52 3.02 -17.87
N LEU A 279 -37.63 4.02 -17.78
CA LEU A 279 -37.85 5.25 -17.01
C LEU A 279 -38.56 6.35 -17.82
N ASP A 280 -38.60 6.24 -19.15
CA ASP A 280 -39.32 7.16 -20.02
C ASP A 280 -40.71 6.59 -20.39
N TYR A 281 -41.75 7.42 -20.33
CA TYR A 281 -43.16 7.02 -20.55
C TYR A 281 -43.52 6.59 -22.00
N GLY A 282 -42.53 6.42 -22.88
CA GLY A 282 -42.70 6.15 -24.30
C GLY A 282 -42.36 4.74 -24.75
N VAL A 283 -42.17 3.80 -23.82
CA VAL A 283 -41.84 2.39 -24.12
C VAL A 283 -43.13 1.59 -24.39
N ASP A 284 -43.12 0.76 -25.43
CA ASP A 284 -44.22 -0.16 -25.74
C ASP A 284 -44.37 -1.25 -24.66
N GLU A 285 -45.60 -1.65 -24.35
CA GLU A 285 -45.93 -2.57 -23.24
C GLU A 285 -45.22 -3.93 -23.35
N GLU A 286 -45.13 -4.50 -24.56
CA GLU A 286 -44.43 -5.77 -24.84
C GLU A 286 -42.91 -5.67 -24.57
N ILE A 287 -42.28 -4.54 -24.95
CA ILE A 287 -40.86 -4.27 -24.71
C ILE A 287 -40.60 -4.01 -23.22
N PHE A 288 -41.53 -3.34 -22.54
CA PHE A 288 -41.45 -3.07 -21.11
C PHE A 288 -41.51 -4.37 -20.28
N GLU A 289 -42.39 -5.30 -20.63
CA GLU A 289 -42.46 -6.63 -19.98
C GLU A 289 -41.17 -7.43 -20.25
N GLU A 290 -40.67 -7.48 -21.49
CA GLU A 290 -39.39 -8.15 -21.84
C GLU A 290 -38.22 -7.60 -21.00
N ILE A 291 -38.07 -6.28 -20.90
CA ILE A 291 -37.00 -5.65 -20.08
C ILE A 291 -37.17 -6.00 -18.60
N CYS A 292 -38.40 -6.04 -18.07
CA CYS A 292 -38.64 -6.41 -16.67
C CYS A 292 -38.29 -7.87 -16.39
N GLU A 293 -38.60 -8.81 -17.29
CA GLU A 293 -38.17 -10.21 -17.17
C GLU A 293 -36.64 -10.33 -17.18
N ASP A 294 -35.98 -9.66 -18.13
CA ASP A 294 -34.51 -9.66 -18.28
C ASP A 294 -33.79 -9.11 -17.05
N VAL A 295 -34.25 -7.96 -16.52
CA VAL A 295 -33.69 -7.35 -15.29
C VAL A 295 -33.91 -8.24 -14.08
N SER A 296 -35.08 -8.90 -13.99
CA SER A 296 -35.41 -9.78 -12.87
C SER A 296 -34.54 -11.03 -12.84
N GLY A 297 -34.25 -11.61 -14.01
CA GLY A 297 -33.28 -12.70 -14.16
C GLY A 297 -31.84 -12.31 -13.79
N LEU A 298 -31.44 -11.05 -14.03
CA LEU A 298 -30.12 -10.53 -13.66
C LEU A 298 -29.99 -10.20 -12.17
N LEU A 299 -31.06 -9.76 -11.51
CA LEU A 299 -31.07 -9.34 -10.10
C LEU A 299 -31.48 -10.45 -9.11
N GLY A 300 -32.20 -11.48 -9.57
CA GLY A 300 -32.74 -12.56 -8.73
C GLY A 300 -34.01 -12.14 -7.97
N MET A 301 -35.02 -11.68 -8.70
CA MET A 301 -36.32 -11.26 -8.15
C MET A 301 -37.49 -11.71 -9.04
N ASP A 302 -38.72 -11.53 -8.56
CA ASP A 302 -39.94 -11.77 -9.32
C ASP A 302 -40.29 -10.62 -10.30
N PRO A 303 -40.40 -10.87 -11.62
CA PRO A 303 -40.69 -9.83 -12.61
C PRO A 303 -42.04 -9.12 -12.43
N GLU A 304 -43.04 -9.75 -11.81
CA GLU A 304 -44.31 -9.07 -11.55
C GLU A 304 -44.13 -7.85 -10.61
N THR A 305 -43.10 -7.86 -9.74
CA THR A 305 -42.80 -6.72 -8.86
C THR A 305 -42.44 -5.47 -9.66
N LEU A 306 -41.47 -5.58 -10.60
CA LEU A 306 -41.02 -4.43 -11.40
C LEU A 306 -42.08 -3.96 -12.39
N ALA A 307 -42.81 -4.91 -12.99
CA ALA A 307 -43.79 -4.62 -14.04
C ALA A 307 -45.11 -4.05 -13.50
N ARG A 308 -45.66 -4.62 -12.41
CA ARG A 308 -47.00 -4.27 -11.91
C ARG A 308 -47.00 -3.52 -10.60
N GLU A 309 -46.00 -3.72 -9.73
CA GLU A 309 -46.00 -3.16 -8.38
C GLU A 309 -45.18 -1.88 -8.21
N CYS A 310 -44.31 -1.55 -9.17
CA CYS A 310 -43.46 -0.35 -9.15
C CYS A 310 -43.88 0.67 -10.22
N THR A 311 -44.12 1.91 -9.82
CA THR A 311 -44.32 3.02 -10.77
C THR A 311 -43.00 3.42 -11.45
N THR A 312 -43.08 4.23 -12.51
CA THR A 312 -41.90 4.79 -13.18
C THR A 312 -40.98 5.57 -12.21
N GLU A 313 -41.56 6.28 -11.24
CA GLU A 313 -40.78 6.97 -10.20
C GLU A 313 -40.13 5.99 -9.21
N ASP A 314 -40.81 4.90 -8.87
CA ASP A 314 -40.26 3.89 -7.96
C ASP A 314 -39.10 3.14 -8.63
N ARG A 315 -39.21 2.84 -9.94
CA ARG A 315 -38.09 2.29 -10.72
C ARG A 315 -36.90 3.26 -10.77
N ALA A 316 -37.12 4.56 -10.96
CA ALA A 316 -36.04 5.55 -10.91
C ALA A 316 -35.39 5.65 -9.51
N THR A 317 -36.21 5.61 -8.46
CA THR A 317 -35.77 5.60 -7.05
C THR A 317 -34.97 4.33 -6.74
N PHE A 318 -35.41 3.18 -7.25
CA PHE A 318 -34.72 1.89 -7.14
C PHE A 318 -33.37 1.89 -7.88
N VAL A 319 -33.29 2.42 -9.10
CA VAL A 319 -32.02 2.52 -9.86
C VAL A 319 -30.99 3.34 -9.09
N GLY A 320 -31.36 4.53 -8.59
CA GLY A 320 -30.45 5.34 -7.77
C GLY A 320 -30.11 4.69 -6.42
N GLY A 321 -31.10 4.09 -5.77
CA GLY A 321 -30.96 3.39 -4.49
C GLY A 321 -30.01 2.20 -4.56
N LEU A 322 -30.24 1.30 -5.51
CA LEU A 322 -29.44 0.11 -5.75
C LEU A 322 -28.01 0.46 -6.20
N TYR A 323 -27.83 1.50 -7.02
CA TYR A 323 -26.49 1.96 -7.39
C TYR A 323 -25.67 2.38 -6.16
N GLU A 324 -26.21 3.20 -5.26
CA GLU A 324 -25.47 3.58 -4.04
C GLU A 324 -25.23 2.38 -3.10
N ALA A 325 -26.19 1.45 -2.97
CA ALA A 325 -26.01 0.23 -2.18
C ALA A 325 -24.89 -0.68 -2.75
N LEU A 326 -24.74 -0.71 -4.07
CA LEU A 326 -23.66 -1.39 -4.76
C LEU A 326 -22.30 -0.76 -4.45
N VAL A 327 -22.22 0.58 -4.43
CA VAL A 327 -20.98 1.30 -4.07
C VAL A 327 -20.62 1.10 -2.59
N ASP A 328 -21.58 1.14 -1.67
CA ASP A 328 -21.35 0.79 -0.26
C ASP A 328 -20.80 -0.63 -0.09
N TRP A 329 -21.32 -1.59 -0.87
CA TRP A 329 -20.80 -2.95 -0.87
C TRP A 329 -19.37 -3.03 -1.41
N VAL A 330 -19.02 -2.29 -2.48
CA VAL A 330 -17.62 -2.21 -2.97
C VAL A 330 -16.70 -1.59 -1.92
N ILE A 331 -17.13 -0.53 -1.23
CA ILE A 331 -16.37 0.09 -0.12
C ILE A 331 -16.20 -0.89 1.05
N SER A 332 -17.22 -1.70 1.37
CA SER A 332 -17.11 -2.75 2.39
C SER A 332 -16.03 -3.79 2.04
N LYS A 333 -15.94 -4.19 0.76
CA LYS A 333 -14.94 -5.13 0.25
C LYS A 333 -13.54 -4.54 0.25
N ALA A 334 -13.40 -3.27 -0.13
CA ALA A 334 -12.17 -2.50 0.02
C ALA A 334 -11.68 -2.48 1.50
N ASN A 335 -12.57 -2.17 2.45
CA ASN A 335 -12.23 -2.14 3.86
C ASN A 335 -11.86 -3.52 4.44
N GLU A 336 -12.56 -4.59 4.01
CA GLU A 336 -12.15 -5.98 4.32
C GLU A 336 -10.73 -6.29 3.81
N ALA A 337 -10.41 -5.88 2.57
CA ALA A 337 -9.08 -6.11 1.98
C ALA A 337 -7.98 -5.30 2.69
N ILE A 338 -8.24 -4.03 3.03
CA ILE A 338 -7.32 -3.18 3.79
C ILE A 338 -7.08 -3.78 5.19
N SER A 339 -8.14 -4.15 5.91
CA SER A 339 -8.03 -4.80 7.22
C SER A 339 -7.22 -6.10 7.14
N ALA A 340 -7.42 -6.91 6.09
CA ALA A 340 -6.66 -8.13 5.87
C ALA A 340 -5.18 -7.88 5.54
N GLN A 341 -4.82 -6.80 4.83
CA GLN A 341 -3.40 -6.42 4.63
C GLN A 341 -2.78 -5.93 5.94
N MET A 342 -3.48 -5.08 6.70
CA MET A 342 -3.02 -4.59 8.00
C MET A 342 -2.78 -5.70 9.01
N ALA A 343 -3.64 -6.74 9.03
CA ALA A 343 -3.42 -7.93 9.85
C ALA A 343 -2.12 -8.67 9.47
N ARG A 344 -1.84 -8.89 8.18
CA ARG A 344 -0.59 -9.51 7.71
C ARG A 344 0.66 -8.68 8.00
N ILE A 345 0.53 -7.35 7.94
CA ILE A 345 1.59 -6.41 8.32
C ILE A 345 1.89 -6.51 9.82
N LYS A 346 0.85 -6.54 10.67
CA LYS A 346 0.98 -6.68 12.13
C LYS A 346 1.60 -8.03 12.53
N ASP A 347 1.22 -9.11 11.85
CA ASP A 347 1.80 -10.45 12.02
C ASP A 347 3.23 -10.57 11.45
N GLY A 348 3.77 -9.51 10.84
CA GLY A 348 5.13 -9.46 10.26
C GLY A 348 5.30 -10.21 8.93
N ALA A 349 4.24 -10.85 8.43
CA ALA A 349 4.23 -11.61 7.19
C ALA A 349 4.39 -10.73 5.94
N GLU A 350 4.03 -9.45 6.05
CA GLU A 350 4.12 -8.45 4.99
C GLU A 350 4.76 -7.15 5.55
N SER A 351 5.46 -6.38 4.72
CA SER A 351 6.06 -5.11 5.12
C SER A 351 5.47 -3.96 4.30
N LEU A 352 5.03 -2.90 4.99
CA LEU A 352 4.56 -1.64 4.38
C LEU A 352 5.53 -1.09 3.32
N ASP A 353 6.84 -1.25 3.52
CA ASP A 353 7.87 -0.74 2.61
C ASP A 353 8.30 -1.78 1.54
N GLY A 354 7.61 -2.91 1.42
CA GLY A 354 7.99 -4.05 0.57
C GLY A 354 9.27 -4.79 1.00
N ARG A 355 9.96 -4.35 2.06
CA ARG A 355 11.26 -4.87 2.51
C ARG A 355 11.16 -6.12 3.38
N GLY A 356 10.60 -7.19 2.81
CA GLY A 356 10.65 -8.56 3.33
C GLY A 356 9.87 -8.82 4.63
N VAL A 357 9.89 -10.07 5.08
CA VAL A 357 9.26 -10.52 6.33
C VAL A 357 10.01 -9.93 7.53
N ARG A 358 9.29 -9.23 8.43
CA ARG A 358 9.84 -8.72 9.69
C ARG A 358 9.38 -9.60 10.86
N THR A 359 10.10 -9.56 11.97
CA THR A 359 9.57 -10.13 13.23
C THR A 359 8.27 -9.43 13.61
N PRO A 360 7.23 -10.14 14.11
CA PRO A 360 5.98 -9.53 14.53
C PRO A 360 6.20 -8.36 15.49
N THR A 361 5.45 -7.27 15.32
CA THR A 361 5.61 -6.06 16.12
C THR A 361 5.03 -6.25 17.52
N SER A 362 5.84 -6.78 18.44
CA SER A 362 5.48 -7.15 19.82
C SER A 362 4.97 -6.01 20.73
N ASN A 363 4.83 -4.79 20.20
CA ASN A 363 4.67 -3.55 20.98
C ASN A 363 3.36 -2.80 20.69
N GLY A 364 2.42 -3.36 19.91
CA GLY A 364 1.30 -2.59 19.35
C GLY A 364 -0.04 -2.60 20.10
N ASP A 365 -0.34 -3.63 20.91
CA ASP A 365 -1.73 -4.01 21.24
C ASP A 365 -2.33 -3.47 22.55
N GLY A 366 -1.74 -2.41 23.12
CA GLY A 366 -2.20 -1.86 24.42
C GLY A 366 -1.77 -0.43 24.72
N GLY A 367 -1.45 0.36 23.70
CA GLY A 367 -1.24 1.81 23.82
C GLY A 367 -2.38 2.58 23.17
N ASP A 368 -2.56 3.83 23.59
CA ASP A 368 -3.60 4.70 23.03
C ASP A 368 -3.41 4.92 21.52
N THR A 369 -4.52 5.07 20.81
CA THR A 369 -4.58 5.27 19.36
C THR A 369 -5.36 6.53 19.01
N VAL A 370 -4.91 7.22 17.97
CA VAL A 370 -5.52 8.43 17.41
C VAL A 370 -5.86 8.21 15.95
N CYS A 371 -6.83 8.95 15.43
CA CYS A 371 -7.27 8.90 14.05
C CYS A 371 -6.89 10.20 13.32
N VAL A 372 -6.28 10.07 12.14
CA VAL A 372 -6.12 11.16 11.18
C VAL A 372 -6.99 10.86 9.97
N THR A 373 -8.05 11.64 9.76
CA THR A 373 -8.97 11.49 8.62
C THR A 373 -8.67 12.53 7.55
N ILE A 374 -8.40 12.09 6.33
CA ILE A 374 -8.24 12.95 5.15
C ILE A 374 -9.58 12.93 4.41
N LEU A 375 -10.25 14.07 4.33
CA LEU A 375 -11.62 14.21 3.80
C LEU A 375 -11.60 15.06 2.54
N ASP A 376 -11.89 14.46 1.38
CA ASP A 376 -11.99 15.12 0.08
C ASP A 376 -13.42 15.64 -0.15
N ILE A 377 -13.56 16.96 -0.27
CA ILE A 377 -14.84 17.66 -0.46
C ILE A 377 -14.83 18.39 -1.81
N PRO A 378 -15.42 17.78 -2.86
CA PRO A 378 -15.37 18.33 -4.21
C PRO A 378 -16.36 19.46 -4.47
N ASP A 379 -17.52 19.51 -3.79
CA ASP A 379 -18.46 20.61 -3.97
C ASP A 379 -17.90 21.90 -3.32
N PRO A 380 -17.63 22.96 -4.10
CA PRO A 380 -17.14 24.22 -3.57
C PRO A 380 -18.11 24.91 -2.62
N ASN A 381 -19.41 24.61 -2.70
CA ASN A 381 -20.39 25.21 -1.81
C ASN A 381 -20.34 24.52 -0.44
N LEU A 382 -20.36 23.18 -0.37
CA LEU A 382 -20.22 22.41 0.87
C LEU A 382 -18.91 22.74 1.57
N GLY A 383 -17.80 22.73 0.82
CA GLY A 383 -16.48 23.16 1.31
C GLY A 383 -16.51 24.58 1.90
N LYS A 384 -17.14 25.54 1.20
CA LYS A 384 -17.29 26.92 1.68
C LYS A 384 -18.10 26.97 2.97
N ALA A 385 -19.25 26.31 3.03
CA ALA A 385 -20.13 26.34 4.20
C ALA A 385 -19.44 25.76 5.44
N LEU A 386 -18.75 24.63 5.29
CA LEU A 386 -17.97 23.99 6.36
C LEU A 386 -16.81 24.88 6.84
N ALA A 387 -16.00 25.38 5.92
CA ALA A 387 -14.81 26.16 6.23
C ALA A 387 -15.17 27.55 6.80
N MET A 388 -16.17 28.22 6.26
CA MET A 388 -16.65 29.49 6.85
C MET A 388 -17.25 29.27 8.24
N ARG A 389 -18.00 28.19 8.46
CA ARG A 389 -18.56 27.87 9.78
C ARG A 389 -17.47 27.59 10.82
N SER A 390 -16.45 26.78 10.51
CA SER A 390 -15.38 26.49 11.49
C SER A 390 -14.49 27.69 11.83
N VAL A 391 -14.39 28.68 10.93
CA VAL A 391 -13.50 29.84 11.08
C VAL A 391 -14.22 31.07 11.62
N PHE A 392 -15.48 31.30 11.23
CA PHE A 392 -16.23 32.52 11.54
C PHE A 392 -17.43 32.32 12.48
N ASP A 393 -17.80 31.08 12.82
CA ASP A 393 -18.76 30.83 13.90
C ASP A 393 -18.04 30.87 15.25
N ASP A 394 -18.52 31.71 16.16
CA ASP A 394 -17.99 31.86 17.51
C ASP A 394 -18.79 31.04 18.53
N THR A 395 -19.85 30.36 18.10
CA THR A 395 -20.72 29.54 18.95
C THR A 395 -20.38 28.05 18.94
N LEU A 396 -19.42 27.64 18.10
CA LEU A 396 -19.04 26.23 17.88
C LEU A 396 -17.52 26.05 17.80
N GLY A 397 -17.08 24.82 18.11
CA GLY A 397 -15.68 24.37 17.99
C GLY A 397 -14.69 25.19 18.84
N ILE A 398 -13.44 25.23 18.39
CA ILE A 398 -12.33 25.84 19.12
C ILE A 398 -12.58 27.32 19.48
N ASN A 399 -13.30 28.08 18.64
CA ASN A 399 -13.61 29.48 18.93
C ASN A 399 -14.49 29.61 20.19
N ALA A 400 -15.48 28.74 20.35
CA ALA A 400 -16.35 28.74 21.53
C ALA A 400 -15.61 28.27 22.79
N GLU A 401 -14.73 27.27 22.68
CA GLU A 401 -13.86 26.82 23.78
C GLU A 401 -12.95 27.95 24.27
N MET A 402 -12.28 28.65 23.35
CA MET A 402 -11.43 29.80 23.66
C MET A 402 -12.19 30.92 24.38
N ILE A 403 -13.40 31.26 23.92
CA ILE A 403 -14.24 32.30 24.54
C ILE A 403 -14.70 31.86 25.94
N ALA A 404 -15.09 30.60 26.12
CA ALA A 404 -15.47 30.04 27.42
C ALA A 404 -14.29 29.99 28.41
N ASP A 405 -13.07 29.82 27.91
CA ASP A 405 -11.83 29.86 28.68
C ASP A 405 -11.29 31.28 28.94
N GLY A 406 -11.96 32.31 28.41
CA GLY A 406 -11.66 33.72 28.68
C GLY A 406 -10.60 34.35 27.76
N VAL A 407 -10.31 33.75 26.61
CA VAL A 407 -9.44 34.35 25.58
C VAL A 407 -10.20 35.46 24.84
N ASP A 408 -9.57 36.62 24.64
CA ASP A 408 -10.17 37.74 23.91
C ASP A 408 -10.20 37.47 22.40
N VAL A 409 -11.38 37.14 21.89
CA VAL A 409 -11.63 36.85 20.47
C VAL A 409 -12.26 38.07 19.80
N ALA A 410 -11.54 38.67 18.84
CA ALA A 410 -12.10 39.79 18.09
C ALA A 410 -13.36 39.37 17.30
N PRO A 411 -14.44 40.18 17.37
CA PRO A 411 -15.72 39.84 16.77
C PRO A 411 -15.66 39.89 15.24
N VAL A 412 -16.37 38.96 14.59
CA VAL A 412 -16.47 38.88 13.13
C VAL A 412 -17.29 40.05 12.57
N GLY A 413 -16.87 40.60 11.43
CA GLY A 413 -17.65 41.59 10.70
C GLY A 413 -19.02 41.05 10.25
N SER A 414 -20.09 41.81 10.49
CA SER A 414 -21.48 41.37 10.24
C SER A 414 -21.78 40.95 8.80
N THR A 415 -21.02 41.46 7.82
CA THR A 415 -21.09 41.04 6.41
C THR A 415 -20.62 39.59 6.21
N VAL A 416 -19.55 39.20 6.89
CA VAL A 416 -18.99 37.83 6.84
C VAL A 416 -19.89 36.85 7.57
N VAL A 417 -20.42 37.24 8.75
CA VAL A 417 -21.40 36.42 9.49
C VAL A 417 -22.65 36.15 8.65
N ARG A 418 -23.19 37.18 7.97
CA ARG A 418 -24.35 37.00 7.08
C ARG A 418 -24.05 36.07 5.91
N GLU A 419 -22.87 36.20 5.28
CA GLU A 419 -22.49 35.33 4.16
C GLU A 419 -22.25 33.88 4.59
N MET A 420 -21.64 33.67 5.77
CA MET A 420 -21.53 32.35 6.41
C MET A 420 -22.91 31.74 6.67
N GLN A 421 -23.83 32.50 7.25
CA GLN A 421 -25.19 32.04 7.51
C GLN A 421 -25.94 31.69 6.22
N THR A 422 -25.75 32.45 5.14
CA THR A 422 -26.31 32.12 3.82
C THR A 422 -25.74 30.78 3.31
N ALA A 423 -24.42 30.61 3.27
CA ALA A 423 -23.79 29.36 2.79
C ALA A 423 -24.20 28.13 3.63
N VAL A 424 -24.27 28.28 4.97
CA VAL A 424 -24.75 27.23 5.87
C VAL A 424 -26.24 26.93 5.66
N SER A 425 -27.06 27.93 5.30
CA SER A 425 -28.49 27.73 5.04
C SER A 425 -28.79 27.03 3.69
N GLU A 426 -27.95 27.28 2.68
CA GLU A 426 -28.06 26.65 1.35
C GLU A 426 -27.79 25.13 1.42
N ILE A 427 -26.91 24.71 2.34
CA ILE A 427 -26.39 23.33 2.42
C ILE A 427 -26.70 22.70 3.79
N GLY A 428 -27.66 23.29 4.52
CA GLY A 428 -27.99 22.85 5.87
C GLY A 428 -28.30 21.36 5.99
N VAL A 429 -28.86 20.76 4.93
CA VAL A 429 -29.21 19.34 4.85
C VAL A 429 -27.99 18.42 5.02
N GLU A 430 -26.90 18.66 4.29
CA GLU A 430 -25.66 17.86 4.41
C GLU A 430 -24.90 18.15 5.71
N LEU A 431 -25.20 19.28 6.36
CA LEU A 431 -24.69 19.67 7.67
C LEU A 431 -25.55 19.14 8.84
N GLY A 432 -26.52 18.24 8.58
CA GLY A 432 -27.42 17.66 9.58
C GLY A 432 -28.54 18.60 10.06
N ILE A 433 -28.71 19.77 9.45
CA ILE A 433 -29.68 20.80 9.83
C ILE A 433 -31.01 20.57 9.09
N LEU A 434 -31.79 19.60 9.58
CA LEU A 434 -33.08 19.19 8.98
C LEU A 434 -34.26 20.15 9.27
N ASN A 435 -34.06 21.22 10.03
CA ASN A 435 -35.13 22.14 10.46
C ASN A 435 -35.75 22.97 9.31
N ASN A 436 -35.09 23.03 8.16
CA ASN A 436 -35.49 23.83 6.99
C ASN A 436 -36.44 23.05 6.07
N ALA A 437 -37.14 23.75 5.16
CA ALA A 437 -38.06 23.12 4.21
C ALA A 437 -37.37 22.05 3.33
N THR A 438 -36.17 22.35 2.84
CA THR A 438 -35.30 21.43 2.08
C THR A 438 -34.89 20.18 2.87
N GLY A 439 -34.73 20.30 4.20
CA GLY A 439 -34.44 19.16 5.07
C GLY A 439 -35.61 18.18 5.17
N ARG A 440 -36.85 18.70 5.21
CA ARG A 440 -38.07 17.87 5.20
C ARG A 440 -38.29 17.20 3.85
N GLU A 441 -37.99 17.90 2.76
CA GLU A 441 -38.05 17.36 1.41
C GLU A 441 -37.06 16.20 1.22
N ARG A 442 -35.78 16.41 1.60
CA ARG A 442 -34.77 15.33 1.63
C ARG A 442 -35.19 14.16 2.51
N GLN A 443 -35.76 14.42 3.70
CA GLN A 443 -36.22 13.35 4.57
C GLN A 443 -37.34 12.53 3.92
N HIS A 444 -38.32 13.18 3.27
CA HIS A 444 -39.38 12.50 2.52
C HIS A 444 -38.83 11.70 1.33
N GLU A 445 -37.82 12.21 0.61
CA GLU A 445 -37.12 11.46 -0.45
C GLU A 445 -36.43 10.20 0.11
N LEU A 446 -35.78 10.30 1.27
CA LEU A 446 -35.15 9.17 1.94
C LEU A 446 -36.18 8.14 2.46
N GLU A 447 -37.30 8.60 3.02
CA GLU A 447 -38.40 7.73 3.46
C GLU A 447 -39.05 6.98 2.28
N LYS A 448 -39.36 7.66 1.17
CA LYS A 448 -39.86 7.02 -0.07
C LYS A 448 -38.83 6.02 -0.61
N ARG A 449 -37.54 6.35 -0.57
CA ARG A 449 -36.45 5.46 -0.98
C ARG A 449 -36.36 4.22 -0.10
N GLU A 450 -36.49 4.36 1.21
CA GLU A 450 -36.50 3.25 2.17
C GLU A 450 -37.67 2.29 1.86
N GLU A 451 -38.89 2.82 1.70
CA GLU A 451 -40.10 2.05 1.34
C GLU A 451 -39.96 1.28 0.02
N VAL A 452 -39.52 1.95 -1.06
CA VAL A 452 -39.36 1.33 -2.38
C VAL A 452 -38.30 0.22 -2.37
N LEU A 453 -37.16 0.46 -1.70
CA LEU A 453 -36.10 -0.53 -1.57
C LEU A 453 -36.52 -1.70 -0.67
N GLU A 454 -37.31 -1.48 0.37
CA GLU A 454 -37.77 -2.55 1.28
C GLU A 454 -38.72 -3.50 0.55
N LYS A 455 -39.67 -2.94 -0.19
CA LYS A 455 -40.61 -3.68 -1.04
C LYS A 455 -39.89 -4.60 -2.04
N ILE A 456 -38.98 -4.04 -2.84
CA ILE A 456 -38.25 -4.80 -3.88
C ILE A 456 -37.22 -5.75 -3.25
N GLY A 457 -36.62 -5.38 -2.12
CA GLY A 457 -35.71 -6.24 -1.38
C GLY A 457 -36.39 -7.49 -0.81
N HIS A 458 -37.68 -7.42 -0.49
CA HIS A 458 -38.47 -8.55 -0.01
C HIS A 458 -39.01 -9.48 -1.11
N SER A 459 -39.15 -9.01 -2.36
CA SER A 459 -39.49 -9.89 -3.50
C SER A 459 -38.28 -10.58 -4.14
N ALA A 460 -37.06 -10.21 -3.73
CA ALA A 460 -35.82 -10.88 -4.13
C ALA A 460 -35.64 -12.23 -3.38
N ASP A 461 -35.09 -13.22 -4.09
CA ASP A 461 -34.81 -14.55 -3.54
C ASP A 461 -33.93 -14.46 -2.27
N ASP A 462 -34.13 -15.38 -1.31
CA ASP A 462 -33.35 -15.41 -0.06
C ASP A 462 -31.83 -15.43 -0.30
N ASP A 463 -31.39 -16.04 -1.40
CA ASP A 463 -29.98 -16.12 -1.80
C ASP A 463 -29.53 -15.06 -2.82
N ALA A 464 -30.44 -14.20 -3.31
CA ALA A 464 -30.13 -13.18 -4.31
C ALA A 464 -29.04 -12.21 -3.83
N PHE A 465 -28.24 -11.72 -4.78
CA PHE A 465 -27.23 -10.72 -4.48
C PHE A 465 -27.87 -9.38 -4.09
N LEU A 466 -28.96 -9.00 -4.76
CA LEU A 466 -29.74 -7.80 -4.45
C LEU A 466 -30.14 -7.73 -2.97
N ARG A 467 -30.65 -8.83 -2.42
CA ARG A 467 -31.07 -8.88 -1.02
C ARG A 467 -29.90 -8.71 -0.05
N LYS A 468 -28.71 -9.19 -0.42
CA LYS A 468 -27.46 -9.02 0.33
C LYS A 468 -26.89 -7.58 0.23
N LEU A 469 -27.22 -6.84 -0.83
CA LEU A 469 -26.91 -5.41 -0.96
C LEU A 469 -27.84 -4.53 -0.11
N LEU A 470 -29.15 -4.79 -0.15
CA LEU A 470 -30.16 -3.97 0.52
C LEU A 470 -30.26 -4.24 2.03
N PHE A 471 -30.04 -5.49 2.46
CA PHE A 471 -30.04 -5.89 3.88
C PHE A 471 -28.66 -6.41 4.31
N PRO A 472 -27.63 -5.55 4.42
CA PRO A 472 -26.28 -5.96 4.80
C PRO A 472 -26.21 -6.51 6.24
N ILE A 473 -27.12 -6.06 7.12
CA ILE A 473 -27.27 -6.55 8.50
C ILE A 473 -28.67 -7.17 8.64
N SER A 474 -28.72 -8.45 9.02
CA SER A 474 -29.99 -9.19 9.11
C SER A 474 -30.86 -8.69 10.27
N GLY A 475 -32.02 -8.09 9.94
CA GLY A 475 -33.04 -7.68 10.90
C GLY A 475 -33.06 -6.18 11.25
N GLU A 476 -32.20 -5.36 10.66
CA GLU A 476 -32.15 -3.91 10.91
C GLU A 476 -32.88 -3.05 9.84
N GLY A 477 -33.59 -3.67 8.89
CA GLY A 477 -34.21 -2.96 7.77
C GLY A 477 -33.17 -2.41 6.78
N ILE A 478 -33.51 -1.32 6.09
CA ILE A 478 -32.61 -0.66 5.13
C ILE A 478 -31.93 0.55 5.80
N ASN A 479 -30.62 0.41 6.03
CA ASN A 479 -29.76 1.46 6.61
C ASN A 479 -28.78 2.05 5.59
N LEU A 480 -29.24 2.18 4.36
CA LEU A 480 -28.49 2.71 3.23
C LEU A 480 -28.09 4.17 3.48
N GLY A 481 -26.82 4.51 3.29
CA GLY A 481 -26.27 5.83 3.62
C GLY A 481 -26.12 6.13 5.12
N ARG A 482 -26.42 5.19 6.02
CA ARG A 482 -26.21 5.33 7.48
C ARG A 482 -25.03 4.48 7.96
N THR A 483 -25.02 3.19 7.65
CA THR A 483 -23.99 2.25 8.14
C THR A 483 -22.66 2.46 7.43
N GLY A 484 -21.57 2.63 8.19
CA GLY A 484 -20.21 2.77 7.62
C GLY A 484 -19.93 4.10 6.93
N ARG A 485 -20.78 5.12 7.12
CA ARG A 485 -20.62 6.47 6.56
C ARG A 485 -20.04 7.47 7.57
N ILE A 486 -19.41 8.52 7.06
CA ILE A 486 -18.88 9.64 7.85
C ILE A 486 -19.97 10.68 8.08
N ASP A 487 -20.22 10.98 9.36
CA ASP A 487 -20.93 12.18 9.81
C ASP A 487 -19.92 13.34 9.85
N ILE A 488 -20.03 14.28 8.89
CA ILE A 488 -19.10 15.41 8.77
C ILE A 488 -19.19 16.35 9.99
N PRO A 489 -20.38 16.82 10.45
CA PRO A 489 -20.51 17.55 11.71
C PRO A 489 -19.87 16.85 12.93
N ALA A 490 -20.07 15.54 13.11
CA ALA A 490 -19.48 14.81 14.23
C ALA A 490 -17.96 14.71 14.13
N LEU A 491 -17.42 14.45 12.93
CA LEU A 491 -15.97 14.39 12.68
C LEU A 491 -15.30 15.75 12.95
N LEU A 492 -15.86 16.84 12.46
CA LEU A 492 -15.29 18.19 12.61
C LEU A 492 -15.43 18.77 14.02
N SER A 493 -16.31 18.22 14.86
CA SER A 493 -16.44 18.61 16.27
C SER A 493 -15.60 17.75 17.22
N SER A 494 -15.18 16.55 16.79
CA SER A 494 -14.32 15.65 17.57
C SER A 494 -12.83 15.75 17.22
N SER A 495 -12.48 16.24 16.03
CA SER A 495 -11.11 16.33 15.52
C SER A 495 -10.59 17.77 15.37
N ARG A 496 -9.28 18.00 15.50
CA ARG A 496 -8.63 19.24 15.06
C ARG A 496 -8.64 19.33 13.53
N VAL A 497 -9.20 20.42 13.01
CA VAL A 497 -9.45 20.59 11.57
C VAL A 497 -8.34 21.40 10.90
N TRP A 498 -7.74 20.82 9.86
CA TRP A 498 -6.73 21.40 8.99
C TRP A 498 -7.30 21.55 7.58
N TYR A 499 -6.92 22.60 6.85
CA TYR A 499 -7.48 22.93 5.53
C TYR A 499 -6.41 22.93 4.43
N HIS A 500 -6.64 22.14 3.38
CA HIS A 500 -5.86 22.17 2.15
C HIS A 500 -6.77 22.58 1.00
N LEU A 501 -6.68 23.84 0.58
CA LEU A 501 -7.64 24.45 -0.34
C LEU A 501 -7.07 24.55 -1.75
N SER A 502 -7.76 23.95 -2.71
CA SER A 502 -7.38 23.87 -4.13
C SER A 502 -8.10 24.94 -4.94
N ILE A 503 -7.35 25.83 -5.59
CA ILE A 503 -7.82 26.94 -6.43
C ILE A 503 -7.66 26.57 -7.91
N HIS A 504 -8.64 26.89 -8.75
CA HIS A 504 -8.50 26.77 -10.20
C HIS A 504 -8.10 28.13 -10.82
N PRO A 505 -7.08 28.20 -11.69
CA PRO A 505 -6.51 29.47 -12.15
C PRO A 505 -7.33 30.21 -13.22
N THR A 506 -8.28 29.55 -13.89
CA THR A 506 -9.13 30.16 -14.94
C THR A 506 -10.53 29.55 -15.03
N ASP A 507 -11.43 30.17 -15.80
CA ASP A 507 -12.76 29.62 -16.15
C ASP A 507 -12.77 28.94 -17.53
N ASP A 508 -11.62 28.87 -18.22
CA ASP A 508 -11.49 28.26 -19.55
C ASP A 508 -11.75 26.75 -19.55
N SER A 509 -12.32 26.24 -20.65
CA SER A 509 -12.59 24.81 -20.80
C SER A 509 -11.30 23.97 -20.82
N PRO A 510 -11.32 22.71 -20.32
CA PRO A 510 -10.23 21.75 -20.47
C PRO A 510 -9.68 21.61 -21.90
N ALA A 511 -10.53 21.67 -22.93
CA ALA A 511 -10.09 21.63 -24.32
C ALA A 511 -9.22 22.85 -24.70
N SER A 512 -9.57 24.05 -24.20
CA SER A 512 -8.76 25.26 -24.37
C SER A 512 -7.44 25.16 -23.58
N LEU A 513 -7.46 24.58 -22.39
CA LEU A 513 -6.27 24.37 -21.56
C LEU A 513 -5.27 23.40 -22.21
N ALA A 514 -5.76 22.32 -22.84
CA ALA A 514 -4.94 21.34 -23.56
C ALA A 514 -4.20 21.95 -24.78
N ALA A 515 -4.70 23.06 -25.33
CA ALA A 515 -4.09 23.75 -26.47
C ALA A 515 -2.99 24.76 -26.05
N LEU A 516 -2.73 24.95 -24.75
CA LEU A 516 -1.74 25.90 -24.25
C LEU A 516 -0.31 25.35 -24.32
N PRO A 517 0.71 26.20 -24.55
CA PRO A 517 2.10 25.77 -24.71
C PRO A 517 2.78 25.36 -23.38
N SER A 518 2.18 25.64 -22.22
CA SER A 518 2.71 25.24 -20.91
C SER A 518 1.62 25.18 -19.84
N VAL A 519 1.76 24.25 -18.90
CA VAL A 519 0.74 23.95 -17.89
C VAL A 519 0.42 25.11 -16.93
N ASN A 520 1.40 26.00 -16.67
CA ASN A 520 1.26 27.16 -15.78
C ASN A 520 0.90 28.45 -16.54
N SER A 521 0.56 28.39 -17.84
CA SER A 521 0.24 29.59 -18.65
C SER A 521 -1.21 30.07 -18.53
N ALA A 522 -2.13 29.20 -18.12
CA ALA A 522 -3.53 29.56 -17.88
C ALA A 522 -3.65 30.39 -16.60
N TRP A 523 -3.98 31.68 -16.68
CA TRP A 523 -4.23 32.50 -15.49
C TRP A 523 -5.24 33.62 -15.75
N SER A 524 -6.34 33.59 -15.00
CA SER A 524 -7.34 34.65 -14.92
C SER A 524 -7.35 35.24 -13.52
N ALA A 525 -6.74 36.42 -13.39
CA ALA A 525 -6.76 37.19 -12.15
C ALA A 525 -8.19 37.46 -11.65
N GLY A 526 -9.16 37.61 -12.56
CA GLY A 526 -10.58 37.77 -12.23
C GLY A 526 -11.18 36.52 -11.58
N THR A 527 -10.94 35.35 -12.16
CA THR A 527 -11.47 34.05 -11.71
C THR A 527 -10.89 33.65 -10.35
N VAL A 528 -9.57 33.76 -10.17
CA VAL A 528 -8.93 33.49 -8.87
C VAL A 528 -9.42 34.50 -7.84
N SER A 529 -9.45 35.79 -8.16
CA SER A 529 -9.92 36.83 -7.23
C SER A 529 -11.41 36.70 -6.88
N ARG A 530 -12.24 36.04 -7.71
CA ARG A 530 -13.62 35.64 -7.38
C ARG A 530 -13.63 34.56 -6.29
N GLN A 531 -12.85 33.49 -6.45
CA GLN A 531 -12.70 32.42 -5.45
C GLN A 531 -12.21 32.97 -4.10
N LEU A 532 -11.14 33.78 -4.08
CA LEU A 532 -10.59 34.36 -2.84
C LEU A 532 -11.61 35.19 -2.05
N ARG A 533 -12.48 35.94 -2.74
CA ARG A 533 -13.54 36.73 -2.10
C ARG A 533 -14.72 35.88 -1.65
N ALA A 534 -15.12 34.89 -2.46
CA ALA A 534 -16.23 34.00 -2.14
C ALA A 534 -15.98 33.19 -0.86
N TRP A 535 -14.72 32.84 -0.58
CA TRP A 535 -14.31 32.13 0.64
C TRP A 535 -13.77 33.06 1.74
N ARG A 536 -13.78 34.38 1.53
CA ARG A 536 -13.32 35.39 2.51
C ARG A 536 -11.90 35.14 3.01
N LEU A 537 -11.01 34.62 2.17
CA LEU A 537 -9.68 34.16 2.59
C LEU A 537 -8.77 35.29 3.12
N SER A 538 -8.96 36.53 2.66
CA SER A 538 -8.29 37.70 3.25
C SER A 538 -8.76 37.96 4.68
N GLU A 539 -10.07 37.90 4.93
CA GLU A 539 -10.69 38.10 6.23
C GLU A 539 -10.35 36.94 7.19
N TRP A 540 -10.31 35.69 6.69
CA TRP A 540 -9.84 34.49 7.38
C TRP A 540 -8.39 34.66 7.86
N ALA A 541 -7.47 34.94 6.94
CA ALA A 541 -6.05 35.08 7.25
C ALA A 541 -5.81 36.20 8.27
N ASN A 542 -6.52 37.32 8.16
CA ASN A 542 -6.45 38.39 9.15
C ASN A 542 -7.01 37.98 10.52
N ARG A 543 -8.04 37.12 10.57
CA ARG A 543 -8.62 36.62 11.83
C ARG A 543 -7.66 35.67 12.55
N ARG A 544 -7.23 34.62 11.84
CA ARG A 544 -6.35 33.57 12.39
C ARG A 544 -4.99 34.16 12.78
N ASN A 545 -4.22 34.68 11.82
CA ASN A 545 -2.85 35.14 12.07
C ASN A 545 -2.73 36.22 13.16
N LYS A 546 -3.76 37.07 13.35
CA LYS A 546 -3.73 38.09 14.42
C LYS A 546 -4.10 37.51 15.78
N ASN A 547 -5.20 36.76 15.88
CA ASN A 547 -5.83 36.51 17.18
C ASN A 547 -6.07 35.03 17.51
N LEU A 548 -6.18 34.13 16.51
CA LEU A 548 -6.74 32.77 16.68
C LEU A 548 -5.91 31.64 16.02
N ASP A 549 -4.60 31.82 15.86
CA ASP A 549 -3.68 30.82 15.26
C ASP A 549 -3.11 29.84 16.30
N PHE A 550 -3.93 29.44 17.28
CA PHE A 550 -3.57 28.42 18.27
C PHE A 550 -3.84 27.04 17.68
N THR A 551 -2.79 26.25 17.51
CA THR A 551 -2.88 24.87 16.99
C THR A 551 -2.86 23.85 18.11
N ALA A 552 -2.25 24.18 19.26
CA ALA A 552 -2.22 23.34 20.44
C ALA A 552 -2.80 24.07 21.65
N ASP A 553 -3.61 23.37 22.44
CA ASP A 553 -4.04 23.74 23.78
C ASP A 553 -3.66 22.64 24.77
N PHE A 554 -3.44 23.00 26.03
CA PHE A 554 -3.07 22.08 27.11
C PHE A 554 -3.82 22.45 28.38
N ASP A 555 -4.19 21.48 29.22
CA ASP A 555 -4.59 21.79 30.59
C ASP A 555 -3.38 22.35 31.36
N ILE A 556 -3.60 23.25 32.33
CA ILE A 556 -2.52 23.93 33.07
C ILE A 556 -1.51 22.93 33.69
N ASP A 557 -2.00 21.86 34.32
CA ASP A 557 -1.16 20.83 34.94
C ASP A 557 -0.45 19.95 33.89
N GLU A 558 -1.11 19.66 32.76
CA GLU A 558 -0.52 18.91 31.65
C GLU A 558 0.66 19.68 31.02
N PHE A 559 0.47 20.99 30.80
CA PHE A 559 1.49 21.88 30.24
C PHE A 559 2.73 21.93 31.14
N VAL A 560 2.55 22.09 32.45
CA VAL A 560 3.64 22.05 33.42
C VAL A 560 4.32 20.68 33.43
N GLN A 561 3.55 19.59 33.49
CA GLN A 561 4.12 18.24 33.52
C GLN A 561 4.96 17.92 32.26
N ARG A 562 4.49 18.34 31.08
CA ARG A 562 5.19 18.13 29.80
C ARG A 562 6.47 18.96 29.70
N TYR A 563 6.41 20.25 30.06
CA TYR A 563 7.53 21.18 29.87
C TYR A 563 8.37 21.44 31.14
N ALA A 564 8.12 20.73 32.24
CA ALA A 564 8.91 20.79 33.48
C ALA A 564 10.41 20.56 33.23
N THR A 565 10.75 19.62 32.34
CA THR A 565 12.15 19.37 31.93
C THR A 565 12.81 20.58 31.26
N LEU A 566 12.04 21.49 30.66
CA LEU A 566 12.49 22.74 30.04
C LEU A 566 12.48 23.95 30.99
N GLY A 567 12.23 23.72 32.29
CA GLY A 567 12.21 24.76 33.33
C GLY A 567 10.84 25.40 33.58
N CYS A 568 9.76 24.89 32.99
CA CYS A 568 8.40 25.31 33.35
C CYS A 568 8.14 24.95 34.83
N LYS A 569 7.55 25.88 35.58
CA LYS A 569 7.30 25.74 37.03
C LYS A 569 5.79 25.64 37.29
N ASP A 570 5.44 24.93 38.35
CA ASP A 570 4.06 24.72 38.79
C ASP A 570 3.28 26.03 38.98
N GLY A 571 2.00 26.01 38.57
CA GLY A 571 1.05 27.11 38.70
C GLY A 571 1.14 28.16 37.58
N ARG A 572 0.05 28.93 37.44
CA ARG A 572 -0.11 29.98 36.41
C ARG A 572 1.06 30.97 36.38
N GLU A 573 1.51 31.45 37.53
CA GLU A 573 2.65 32.39 37.62
C GLU A 573 3.96 31.76 37.13
N GLY A 574 4.14 30.44 37.32
CA GLY A 574 5.28 29.67 36.82
C GLY A 574 5.28 29.56 35.30
N ILE A 575 4.12 29.29 34.71
CA ILE A 575 3.89 29.29 33.25
C ILE A 575 4.13 30.68 32.65
N GLU A 576 3.53 31.73 33.22
CA GLU A 576 3.69 33.12 32.75
C GLU A 576 5.15 33.58 32.85
N THR A 577 5.87 33.20 33.92
CA THR A 577 7.31 33.45 34.03
C THR A 577 8.11 32.72 32.95
N TRP A 578 7.79 31.45 32.67
CA TRP A 578 8.49 30.66 31.65
C TRP A 578 8.26 31.20 30.24
N ILE A 579 7.03 31.63 29.91
CA ILE A 579 6.69 32.32 28.65
C ILE A 579 7.55 33.59 28.48
N LEU A 580 7.73 34.38 29.54
CA LEU A 580 8.59 35.56 29.54
C LEU A 580 10.08 35.22 29.40
N GLU A 581 10.57 34.17 30.08
CA GLU A 581 11.95 33.66 29.94
C GLU A 581 12.25 33.19 28.49
N ARG A 582 11.25 32.64 27.80
CA ARG A 582 11.33 32.23 26.38
C ARG A 582 11.21 33.39 25.40
N GLY A 583 10.71 34.54 25.84
CA GLY A 583 10.48 35.71 24.99
C GLY A 583 9.28 35.58 24.04
N TRP A 584 8.39 34.60 24.28
CA TRP A 584 7.12 34.45 23.58
C TRP A 584 6.18 35.58 23.99
N THR A 585 6.19 36.66 23.22
CA THR A 585 5.50 37.91 23.55
C THR A 585 4.49 38.24 22.46
N ASN A 586 3.43 38.98 22.82
CA ASN A 586 2.34 39.39 21.91
C ASN A 586 1.39 38.25 21.46
N GLY A 587 0.97 37.39 22.40
CA GLY A 587 -0.13 36.43 22.17
C GLY A 587 0.26 35.18 21.38
N GLU A 588 1.54 34.81 21.38
CA GLU A 588 2.03 33.50 20.90
C GLU A 588 1.65 32.36 21.86
N VAL A 589 1.55 32.68 23.15
CA VAL A 589 0.96 31.82 24.19
C VAL A 589 -0.01 32.65 25.02
N VAL A 590 -1.19 32.11 25.32
CA VAL A 590 -2.22 32.75 26.15
C VAL A 590 -2.69 31.77 27.22
N VAL A 591 -2.56 32.16 28.48
CA VAL A 591 -3.01 31.34 29.63
C VAL A 591 -4.46 31.70 29.94
N GLY A 592 -5.40 30.91 29.42
CA GLY A 592 -6.82 30.97 29.73
C GLY A 592 -7.13 30.35 31.10
N ARG A 593 -8.41 30.36 31.49
CA ARG A 593 -8.87 30.08 32.85
C ARG A 593 -8.52 28.66 33.33
N GLU A 594 -8.62 27.67 32.44
CA GLU A 594 -8.36 26.25 32.64
C GLU A 594 -7.27 25.72 31.69
N ARG A 595 -7.08 26.34 30.50
CA ARG A 595 -6.09 25.88 29.50
C ARG A 595 -5.02 26.91 29.14
N VAL A 596 -3.90 26.41 28.60
CA VAL A 596 -2.83 27.17 27.95
C VAL A 596 -2.95 27.00 26.44
N TRP A 597 -3.21 28.09 25.73
CA TRP A 597 -3.35 28.13 24.28
C TRP A 597 -2.00 28.53 23.64
N VAL A 598 -1.50 27.71 22.72
CA VAL A 598 -0.15 27.84 22.14
C VAL A 598 -0.22 27.89 20.62
N ARG A 599 0.46 28.88 20.03
CA ARG A 599 0.60 28.97 18.56
C ARG A 599 1.64 27.99 18.05
N GLU A 600 1.44 27.57 16.81
CA GLU A 600 2.27 26.62 16.08
C GLU A 600 3.78 26.86 16.21
N SER A 601 4.24 28.11 16.07
CA SER A 601 5.67 28.44 16.16
C SER A 601 6.25 28.22 17.56
N ALA A 602 5.51 28.60 18.60
CA ALA A 602 5.92 28.43 19.99
C ALA A 602 5.82 26.97 20.43
N TRP A 603 4.78 26.25 19.98
CA TRP A 603 4.63 24.82 20.24
C TRP A 603 5.78 24.02 19.59
N TRP A 604 6.04 24.24 18.30
CA TRP A 604 7.12 23.54 17.60
C TRP A 604 8.51 23.87 18.16
N GLU A 605 8.75 25.12 18.58
CA GLU A 605 9.96 25.50 19.31
C GLU A 605 10.09 24.68 20.61
N ALA A 606 9.03 24.61 21.43
CA ALA A 606 9.03 23.87 22.69
C ALA A 606 9.26 22.35 22.49
N GLU A 607 8.56 21.71 21.55
CA GLU A 607 8.72 20.29 21.24
C GLU A 607 10.13 19.98 20.70
N SER A 608 10.67 20.82 19.80
CA SER A 608 12.03 20.64 19.28
C SER A 608 13.10 20.73 20.38
N MET A 609 12.85 21.52 21.43
CA MET A 609 13.73 21.60 22.61
C MET A 609 13.58 20.40 23.55
N LEU A 610 12.42 19.75 23.61
CA LEU A 610 12.25 18.46 24.29
C LEU A 610 13.04 17.38 23.57
N ASP A 611 12.92 17.28 22.23
CA ASP A 611 13.62 16.28 21.41
C ASP A 611 15.15 16.41 21.47
N MET A 612 15.69 17.62 21.70
CA MET A 612 17.12 17.85 21.88
C MET A 612 17.67 17.42 23.26
N LYS A 613 16.81 17.15 24.26
CA LYS A 613 17.27 16.66 25.56
C LYS A 613 17.33 15.12 25.55
N PRO A 614 18.48 14.51 25.92
CA PRO A 614 18.53 13.06 26.06
C PRO A 614 17.57 12.63 27.19
N LEU A 615 16.77 11.58 26.96
CA LEU A 615 15.92 11.02 28.01
C LEU A 615 16.78 10.54 29.18
N ASP A 616 16.67 11.22 30.32
CA ASP A 616 17.29 10.84 31.60
C ASP A 616 16.64 9.57 32.13
N ASN A 617 17.18 8.42 31.70
CA ASN A 617 16.71 7.12 32.12
C ASN A 617 17.22 6.80 33.55
N ASN A 618 16.38 7.09 34.54
CA ASN A 618 16.48 6.74 35.97
C ASN A 618 17.74 5.95 36.42
N LEU A 619 18.74 6.67 36.92
CA LEU A 619 19.77 6.11 37.81
C LEU A 619 19.65 6.74 39.22
N PRO A 620 18.93 6.10 40.15
CA PRO A 620 18.78 6.65 41.50
C PRO A 620 20.06 6.46 42.30
N GLY A 621 20.85 7.53 42.44
CA GLY A 621 21.87 7.63 43.49
C GLY A 621 23.30 7.93 43.02
N MET A 622 23.59 9.19 42.70
CA MET A 622 24.85 9.78 43.14
C MET A 622 24.68 11.28 43.43
N GLY A 623 25.28 11.75 44.53
CA GLY A 623 25.02 13.08 45.06
C GLY A 623 25.68 14.21 44.27
N ASN A 624 24.86 15.18 43.89
CA ASN A 624 25.15 16.60 43.65
C ASN A 624 26.54 17.11 44.09
N VAL A 625 27.56 17.04 43.22
CA VAL A 625 28.68 17.99 43.13
C VAL A 625 29.22 18.01 41.69
N MET A 626 28.99 19.10 40.94
CA MET A 626 30.00 19.83 40.13
C MET A 626 29.37 20.74 39.06
N VAL A 627 29.87 21.97 38.99
CA VAL A 627 29.66 22.99 37.93
C VAL A 627 28.21 23.46 37.73
N ALA A 628 27.82 24.41 38.60
CA ALA A 628 27.01 25.52 38.12
C ALA A 628 27.86 26.38 37.17
N ASN A 629 27.48 26.46 35.90
CA ASN A 629 27.93 27.50 34.99
C ASN A 629 26.69 28.22 34.45
N ASN A 630 26.57 29.50 34.76
CA ASN A 630 25.62 30.39 34.09
C ASN A 630 25.92 30.38 32.59
N LEU A 631 24.95 29.95 31.78
CA LEU A 631 24.89 30.31 30.37
C LEU A 631 23.86 31.44 30.26
N GLU A 632 24.38 32.66 30.09
CA GLU A 632 23.57 33.86 29.95
C GLU A 632 22.62 33.76 28.75
N SER A 633 21.37 34.14 28.96
CA SER A 633 20.36 34.34 27.91
C SER A 633 20.71 35.58 27.07
N GLY A 634 21.67 35.43 26.16
CA GLY A 634 22.30 36.52 25.42
C GLY A 634 21.68 36.87 24.05
N TYR A 635 20.36 36.86 23.89
CA TYR A 635 19.70 37.25 22.63
C TYR A 635 18.43 38.11 22.83
N SER A 636 18.61 39.35 23.27
CA SER A 636 17.60 40.41 23.15
C SER A 636 17.99 41.38 22.03
N ALA A 637 17.23 41.41 20.94
CA ALA A 637 17.49 42.29 19.80
C ALA A 637 16.82 43.66 20.00
N ASN A 638 17.61 44.71 20.29
CA ASN A 638 17.26 46.06 19.87
C ASN A 638 18.50 46.99 19.83
N GLY A 639 18.60 47.82 18.80
CA GLY A 639 19.77 48.67 18.57
C GLY A 639 19.78 49.93 19.43
N SER A 640 20.77 50.06 20.32
CA SER A 640 21.28 51.36 20.76
C SER A 640 22.77 51.22 21.10
N GLY A 641 23.62 52.06 20.50
CA GLY A 641 25.07 51.84 20.51
C GLY A 641 25.80 52.62 21.59
N TYR A 642 26.73 51.95 22.28
CA TYR A 642 27.96 52.56 22.79
C TYR A 642 29.05 51.49 22.98
N PHE A 643 30.30 51.87 22.69
CA PHE A 643 31.54 51.04 22.68
C PHE A 643 31.74 50.08 21.48
N PRO A 644 32.96 50.07 20.86
CA PRO A 644 33.25 49.26 19.68
C PRO A 644 33.92 47.91 20.01
N THR A 645 33.52 46.86 19.31
CA THR A 645 34.29 45.61 19.18
C THR A 645 35.13 45.63 17.89
N PRO A 646 36.40 45.22 17.91
CA PRO A 646 37.19 45.09 16.69
C PRO A 646 36.78 43.84 15.88
N MET A 647 36.68 44.02 14.57
CA MET A 647 36.34 42.99 13.59
C MET A 647 37.42 41.91 13.48
N LEU A 648 37.02 40.68 13.16
CA LEU A 648 37.86 39.75 12.40
C LEU A 648 37.01 38.91 11.44
N ASP A 649 37.29 39.05 10.15
CA ASP A 649 36.69 38.24 9.08
C ASP A 649 37.04 36.75 9.21
N THR A 650 36.17 35.87 8.71
CA THR A 650 36.62 34.64 8.01
C THR A 650 35.50 33.98 7.20
N THR A 651 35.69 33.95 5.88
CA THR A 651 35.14 32.93 4.96
C THR A 651 36.21 32.70 3.87
N PRO A 652 36.13 31.64 3.04
CA PRO A 652 36.14 30.23 3.43
C PRO A 652 37.25 29.43 2.66
N ASN A 653 37.16 28.09 2.69
CA ASN A 653 37.74 27.12 1.72
C ASN A 653 39.11 26.46 2.05
N GLY A 654 39.23 25.14 1.79
CA GLY A 654 40.52 24.39 1.76
C GLY A 654 40.51 22.98 2.42
N SER A 655 40.77 21.93 1.64
CA SER A 655 40.76 20.51 2.07
C SER A 655 42.15 19.93 2.43
N ARG A 656 42.18 18.76 3.13
CA ARG A 656 42.98 17.51 2.85
C ARG A 656 43.58 16.77 4.08
N ASP A 657 43.26 15.47 4.14
CA ASP A 657 44.12 14.28 4.32
C ASP A 657 44.90 13.89 5.60
N HIS A 658 44.64 12.63 5.99
CA HIS A 658 45.52 11.58 6.58
C HIS A 658 46.15 11.75 7.99
N LEU A 659 45.94 10.74 8.86
CA LEU A 659 46.87 9.60 9.01
C LEU A 659 46.30 8.43 9.84
N ILE A 660 46.97 7.27 9.79
CA ILE A 660 46.48 5.91 10.12
C ILE A 660 46.93 5.40 11.51
N ALA A 661 46.11 4.55 12.16
CA ALA A 661 46.60 3.44 13.01
C ALA A 661 45.60 2.25 13.11
N HIS A 662 46.09 1.05 12.81
CA HIS A 662 45.46 -0.28 13.05
C HIS A 662 45.30 -0.58 14.58
N GLN A 663 44.70 -1.68 15.10
CA GLN A 663 44.62 -3.06 14.59
C GLN A 663 43.69 -4.01 15.42
N ARG A 664 43.04 -4.98 14.74
CA ARG A 664 42.67 -6.39 15.10
C ARG A 664 41.86 -6.79 16.37
N ASN A 665 40.78 -7.54 16.10
CA ASN A 665 40.20 -8.74 16.75
C ASN A 665 40.93 -9.39 17.96
N TYR A 666 40.19 -9.86 18.97
CA TYR A 666 39.59 -11.23 18.98
C TYR A 666 38.60 -11.45 20.13
N SER A 667 37.80 -12.52 20.00
CA SER A 667 36.80 -12.99 20.95
C SER A 667 37.38 -13.79 22.13
N GLN A 668 36.68 -13.76 23.27
CA GLN A 668 36.42 -14.93 24.11
C GLN A 668 35.31 -14.62 25.13
N GLY A 669 34.54 -15.64 25.51
CA GLY A 669 33.62 -15.56 26.65
C GLY A 669 33.86 -16.72 27.60
N ASN A 670 33.56 -16.54 28.89
CA ASN A 670 33.11 -17.64 29.74
C ASN A 670 32.45 -17.18 31.07
N LEU A 671 31.23 -17.68 31.29
CA LEU A 671 30.77 -18.43 32.47
C LEU A 671 31.37 -18.19 33.88
N SER A 672 30.49 -17.76 34.82
CA SER A 672 30.26 -18.35 36.18
C SER A 672 29.27 -17.43 36.94
N GLN A 673 28.14 -17.82 37.54
CA GLN A 673 27.64 -18.98 38.32
C GLN A 673 27.62 -18.76 39.85
N ALA A 674 26.39 -18.71 40.39
CA ALA A 674 25.92 -19.03 41.75
C ALA A 674 26.25 -18.14 42.99
N THR A 675 25.18 -17.64 43.64
CA THR A 675 24.67 -18.01 44.99
C THR A 675 23.24 -17.44 45.14
N LEU A 676 22.15 -18.22 45.29
CA LEU A 676 21.59 -18.84 46.52
C LEU A 676 21.26 -17.83 47.66
N ASN A 677 20.13 -17.83 48.38
CA ASN A 677 18.82 -18.54 48.30
C ASN A 677 17.89 -18.03 49.46
N HIS A 678 16.59 -17.74 49.26
CA HIS A 678 15.45 -18.31 50.05
C HIS A 678 14.02 -17.74 49.77
N ASN A 679 13.04 -18.64 49.87
CA ASN A 679 11.56 -18.56 49.91
C ASN A 679 10.92 -17.29 50.53
N ALA A 680 9.66 -16.90 50.26
CA ALA A 680 8.47 -17.60 49.73
C ALA A 680 7.49 -16.58 49.04
N MET A 681 6.23 -16.82 48.61
CA MET A 681 5.21 -17.91 48.73
C MET A 681 4.37 -18.08 47.41
N ARG A 682 3.21 -18.75 47.47
CA ARG A 682 2.13 -18.98 46.47
C ARG A 682 0.84 -18.26 46.94
N ALA A 683 -0.31 -18.11 46.24
CA ALA A 683 -0.88 -18.22 44.87
C ALA A 683 -2.41 -17.81 45.03
N PRO A 684 -3.41 -18.05 44.13
CA PRO A 684 -3.42 -18.60 42.76
C PRO A 684 -4.31 -17.84 41.73
N SER A 685 -4.23 -18.26 40.47
CA SER A 685 -5.22 -17.97 39.41
C SER A 685 -6.35 -19.00 39.38
N ILE A 686 -7.56 -18.60 38.93
CA ILE A 686 -8.71 -19.49 38.72
C ILE A 686 -9.21 -19.38 37.27
N ALA A 687 -9.37 -20.53 36.63
CA ALA A 687 -10.23 -20.72 35.45
C ALA A 687 -10.79 -22.16 35.48
N PRO A 688 -12.12 -22.37 35.35
CA PRO A 688 -12.71 -23.70 35.25
C PRO A 688 -13.11 -24.08 33.82
N SER A 689 -13.00 -25.37 33.50
CA SER A 689 -13.39 -26.01 32.23
C SER A 689 -14.56 -26.98 32.45
N GLY A 690 -15.40 -27.31 31.44
CA GLY A 690 -16.45 -28.32 31.70
C GLY A 690 -17.57 -28.67 30.70
N MET A 691 -17.30 -28.78 29.40
CA MET A 691 -17.91 -29.73 28.42
C MET A 691 -19.25 -30.52 28.65
N ARG A 692 -20.05 -30.56 27.54
CA ARG A 692 -20.76 -31.70 26.89
C ARG A 692 -22.21 -32.12 27.24
N ASN A 693 -23.04 -32.06 26.19
CA ASN A 693 -23.84 -33.12 25.51
C ASN A 693 -24.47 -34.28 26.32
N VAL A 694 -25.64 -34.78 25.86
CA VAL A 694 -25.94 -36.22 25.62
C VAL A 694 -27.24 -36.43 24.79
N GLN A 695 -27.17 -37.24 23.74
CA GLN A 695 -28.22 -37.79 22.85
C GLN A 695 -28.49 -39.27 23.27
N GLN A 696 -29.33 -40.02 22.55
CA GLN A 696 -28.98 -41.27 21.82
C GLN A 696 -30.24 -42.02 21.36
N SER A 697 -30.24 -42.56 20.14
CA SER A 697 -30.07 -44.00 19.78
C SER A 697 -31.17 -44.91 20.35
N GLY A 698 -31.84 -45.77 19.57
CA GLY A 698 -31.63 -46.18 18.17
C GLY A 698 -31.59 -47.71 18.09
N ASP A 699 -32.43 -48.30 17.24
CA ASP A 699 -32.58 -49.75 17.08
C ASP A 699 -32.48 -50.18 15.59
N TYR A 700 -32.23 -51.46 15.36
CA TYR A 700 -31.61 -52.03 14.16
C TYR A 700 -32.62 -52.40 13.06
N GLY A 701 -32.10 -52.44 11.81
CA GLY A 701 -32.90 -52.66 10.61
C GLY A 701 -33.40 -54.10 10.40
N LEU A 702 -34.59 -54.41 10.95
CA LEU A 702 -35.55 -55.33 10.34
C LEU A 702 -36.86 -54.55 10.14
N GLY A 703 -37.30 -54.41 8.89
CA GLY A 703 -38.39 -53.51 8.55
C GLY A 703 -39.75 -54.06 8.95
N THR A 704 -40.42 -53.43 9.91
CA THR A 704 -41.88 -53.50 10.04
C THR A 704 -42.54 -52.69 8.92
N LYS A 705 -42.64 -53.28 7.72
CA LYS A 705 -43.68 -52.91 6.77
C LYS A 705 -45.02 -53.35 7.36
N GLY A 706 -45.81 -52.43 7.90
CA GLY A 706 -47.18 -52.74 8.34
C GLY A 706 -47.86 -51.69 9.21
N ASP A 707 -47.14 -51.09 10.17
CA ASP A 707 -47.80 -50.38 11.27
C ASP A 707 -47.86 -48.85 11.09
N THR A 708 -49.07 -48.35 10.91
CA THR A 708 -49.44 -46.95 10.62
C THR A 708 -49.40 -46.00 11.82
N TYR A 709 -48.75 -46.38 12.93
CA TYR A 709 -48.75 -45.62 14.18
C TYR A 709 -47.35 -45.44 14.76
N LYS A 710 -46.74 -44.26 14.49
CA LYS A 710 -45.52 -43.80 15.18
C LYS A 710 -45.79 -42.44 15.81
N GLY A 711 -45.82 -42.40 17.15
CA GLY A 711 -45.96 -41.14 17.90
C GLY A 711 -46.63 -41.24 19.28
N GLN A 712 -47.18 -42.39 19.67
CA GLN A 712 -47.84 -42.53 20.98
C GLN A 712 -46.89 -43.06 22.06
N VAL A 713 -46.84 -42.32 23.17
CA VAL A 713 -46.11 -42.61 24.40
C VAL A 713 -47.06 -43.38 25.33
N PHE A 714 -46.71 -44.59 25.73
CA PHE A 714 -47.54 -45.36 26.66
C PHE A 714 -47.19 -45.03 28.11
N TYR A 715 -48.18 -44.54 28.84
CA TYR A 715 -48.20 -44.47 30.29
C TYR A 715 -49.10 -45.57 30.84
N SER A 716 -48.79 -46.15 32.00
CA SER A 716 -49.72 -47.01 32.73
C SER A 716 -50.90 -46.20 33.27
N ASN A 717 -51.99 -46.87 33.70
CA ASN A 717 -53.10 -46.21 34.41
C ASN A 717 -52.67 -45.54 35.73
N GLU A 718 -51.44 -45.77 36.18
CA GLU A 718 -50.83 -45.21 37.39
C GLU A 718 -49.77 -44.13 37.09
N GLY A 719 -49.56 -43.80 35.80
CA GLY A 719 -48.76 -42.65 35.35
C GLY A 719 -47.30 -42.94 35.00
N GLU A 720 -46.84 -44.19 35.10
CA GLU A 720 -45.44 -44.54 34.79
C GLU A 720 -45.21 -44.79 33.29
N PHE A 721 -44.07 -44.30 32.78
CA PHE A 721 -43.68 -44.41 31.36
C PHE A 721 -43.06 -45.78 31.03
N VAL A 722 -43.55 -46.43 29.98
CA VAL A 722 -43.05 -47.74 29.52
C VAL A 722 -42.19 -47.59 28.25
N GLY A 723 -40.87 -47.51 28.42
CA GLY A 723 -39.90 -47.39 27.31
C GLY A 723 -38.48 -47.84 27.66
N GLN A 724 -37.57 -47.89 26.67
CA GLN A 724 -36.19 -48.42 26.78
C GLN A 724 -35.20 -47.57 27.61
N MET A 725 -35.67 -46.78 28.58
CA MET A 725 -34.81 -45.93 29.43
C MET A 725 -34.89 -46.35 30.90
N ASP A 726 -33.79 -46.16 31.64
CA ASP A 726 -33.66 -46.60 33.03
C ASP A 726 -34.66 -45.84 33.94
N PRO A 727 -35.54 -46.51 34.71
CA PRO A 727 -36.67 -45.85 35.41
C PRO A 727 -36.27 -44.71 36.34
N GLU A 728 -35.10 -44.81 36.99
CA GLU A 728 -34.58 -43.81 37.93
C GLU A 728 -34.26 -42.45 37.28
N LEU A 729 -34.20 -42.37 35.94
CA LEU A 729 -33.89 -41.14 35.20
C LEU A 729 -35.13 -40.41 34.64
N ALA A 730 -36.32 -41.02 34.73
CA ALA A 730 -37.54 -40.55 34.09
C ALA A 730 -38.51 -39.79 35.04
N ASP A 731 -38.24 -39.79 36.34
CA ASP A 731 -39.11 -39.12 37.31
C ASP A 731 -39.07 -37.58 37.14
N GLY A 732 -40.25 -36.98 37.00
CA GLY A 732 -40.46 -35.53 36.97
C GLY A 732 -40.02 -34.76 35.72
N LYS A 733 -39.66 -35.38 34.58
CA LYS A 733 -39.20 -34.64 33.38
C LYS A 733 -39.82 -35.10 32.06
N GLN A 734 -40.49 -34.18 31.36
CA GLN A 734 -40.97 -34.41 30.00
C GLN A 734 -39.80 -34.45 29.00
N ILE A 735 -39.77 -35.49 28.16
CA ILE A 735 -38.73 -35.72 27.15
C ILE A 735 -39.25 -35.33 25.77
N GLU A 736 -38.72 -34.26 25.18
CA GLU A 736 -39.05 -33.80 23.83
C GLU A 736 -38.07 -34.37 22.80
N THR A 737 -38.57 -35.08 21.78
CA THR A 737 -37.73 -35.65 20.71
C THR A 737 -37.59 -34.70 19.52
N LYS A 738 -36.41 -34.08 19.33
CA LYS A 738 -36.13 -33.23 18.17
C LYS A 738 -35.54 -34.03 16.98
N PRO A 739 -36.01 -33.81 15.74
CA PRO A 739 -35.46 -34.48 14.56
C PRO A 739 -34.05 -33.98 14.21
N LEU A 740 -33.13 -34.89 13.91
CA LEU A 740 -31.76 -34.55 13.51
C LEU A 740 -31.67 -34.12 12.04
N THR A 741 -31.03 -32.97 11.79
CA THR A 741 -30.75 -32.40 10.47
C THR A 741 -29.90 -33.32 9.58
N ARG A 742 -29.92 -33.11 8.25
CA ARG A 742 -29.15 -33.91 7.29
C ARG A 742 -27.64 -33.79 7.51
N GLU A 743 -27.15 -32.57 7.71
CA GLU A 743 -25.74 -32.26 8.01
C GLU A 743 -25.22 -33.04 9.21
N ARG A 744 -25.99 -33.06 10.31
CA ARG A 744 -25.62 -33.77 11.53
C ARG A 744 -25.43 -35.27 11.28
N ARG A 745 -26.19 -35.88 10.36
CA ARG A 745 -26.05 -37.30 9.99
C ARG A 745 -24.78 -37.54 9.17
N ILE A 746 -24.48 -36.67 8.21
CA ILE A 746 -23.27 -36.74 7.39
C ILE A 746 -22.02 -36.57 8.27
N TRP A 747 -22.01 -35.58 9.16
CA TRP A 747 -20.93 -35.38 10.12
C TRP A 747 -20.70 -36.59 11.03
N VAL A 748 -21.76 -37.17 11.58
CA VAL A 748 -21.66 -38.40 12.40
C VAL A 748 -21.06 -39.55 11.60
N ALA A 749 -21.42 -39.71 10.31
CA ALA A 749 -20.84 -40.74 9.45
C ALA A 749 -19.33 -40.53 9.21
N VAL A 750 -18.90 -39.30 8.93
CA VAL A 750 -17.46 -38.93 8.81
C VAL A 750 -16.72 -39.23 10.11
N VAL A 751 -17.29 -38.88 11.26
CA VAL A 751 -16.65 -39.11 12.56
C VAL A 751 -16.52 -40.61 12.88
N TRP A 752 -17.46 -41.43 12.46
CA TRP A 752 -17.34 -42.89 12.55
C TRP A 752 -16.30 -43.46 11.59
N PHE A 753 -16.22 -42.96 10.35
CA PHE A 753 -15.20 -43.36 9.38
C PHE A 753 -13.78 -43.12 9.90
N TRP A 754 -13.49 -41.96 10.50
CA TRP A 754 -12.16 -41.65 11.04
C TRP A 754 -11.84 -42.31 12.40
N THR A 755 -12.84 -42.83 13.12
CA THR A 755 -12.64 -43.44 14.46
C THR A 755 -13.04 -44.92 14.56
N PHE A 756 -13.25 -45.59 13.42
CA PHE A 756 -13.71 -46.99 13.34
C PHE A 756 -12.82 -47.96 14.13
N TRP A 757 -11.50 -47.73 14.13
CA TRP A 757 -10.48 -48.53 14.81
C TRP A 757 -10.50 -48.41 16.35
N ILE A 758 -11.29 -47.49 16.91
CA ILE A 758 -11.50 -47.34 18.35
C ILE A 758 -12.93 -47.82 18.68
N PRO A 759 -13.14 -49.09 19.05
CA PRO A 759 -14.48 -49.62 19.27
C PRO A 759 -15.08 -49.14 20.61
N SER A 760 -16.39 -48.94 20.63
CA SER A 760 -17.13 -48.37 21.78
C SER A 760 -17.01 -49.11 23.13
N PRO A 761 -16.70 -50.43 23.22
CA PRO A 761 -16.37 -51.09 24.49
C PRO A 761 -15.09 -50.55 25.14
N VAL A 762 -14.05 -50.23 24.37
CA VAL A 762 -12.78 -49.70 24.90
C VAL A 762 -13.01 -48.34 25.57
N LEU A 763 -13.80 -47.47 24.94
CA LEU A 763 -14.18 -46.17 25.52
C LEU A 763 -15.07 -46.32 26.79
N ARG A 764 -15.88 -47.38 26.88
CA ARG A 764 -16.74 -47.65 28.05
C ARG A 764 -15.96 -48.22 29.24
N PHE A 765 -15.11 -49.22 29.01
CA PHE A 765 -14.40 -49.95 30.07
C PHE A 765 -13.05 -49.33 30.44
N VAL A 766 -12.22 -48.96 29.46
CA VAL A 766 -10.91 -48.33 29.69
C VAL A 766 -11.07 -46.82 29.90
N GLY A 767 -11.83 -46.16 29.02
CA GLY A 767 -12.07 -44.71 29.09
C GLY A 767 -13.07 -44.26 30.16
N ARG A 768 -13.72 -45.20 30.89
CA ARG A 768 -14.80 -44.97 31.88
C ARG A 768 -15.99 -44.13 31.38
N MET A 769 -16.12 -43.89 30.07
CA MET A 769 -17.21 -43.09 29.48
C MET A 769 -18.49 -43.92 29.40
N LYS A 770 -19.21 -44.02 30.53
CA LYS A 770 -20.48 -44.74 30.64
C LYS A 770 -21.60 -44.14 29.78
N ARG A 771 -21.74 -42.81 29.78
CA ARG A 771 -22.77 -42.10 29.00
C ARG A 771 -22.43 -42.10 27.51
N PRO A 772 -23.41 -42.31 26.62
CA PRO A 772 -23.13 -42.58 25.23
C PRO A 772 -22.43 -41.45 24.45
N ASP A 773 -22.84 -40.20 24.61
CA ASP A 773 -22.35 -39.10 23.75
C ASP A 773 -21.21 -38.32 24.36
N ILE A 774 -20.88 -38.61 25.61
CA ILE A 774 -19.52 -38.37 26.08
C ILE A 774 -18.55 -39.12 25.15
N ARG A 775 -18.91 -40.32 24.65
CA ARG A 775 -18.13 -41.05 23.63
C ARG A 775 -18.30 -40.45 22.23
N MET A 776 -19.52 -40.12 21.78
CA MET A 776 -19.73 -39.51 20.46
C MET A 776 -18.96 -38.20 20.32
N ALA A 777 -19.11 -37.28 21.27
CA ALA A 777 -18.41 -36.01 21.29
C ALA A 777 -16.90 -36.14 21.59
N TRP A 778 -16.44 -37.30 22.10
CA TRP A 778 -15.02 -37.64 22.17
C TRP A 778 -14.47 -38.00 20.79
N ARG A 779 -15.20 -38.82 20.02
CA ARG A 779 -14.85 -39.11 18.61
C ARG A 779 -14.81 -37.84 17.79
N GLU A 780 -15.79 -36.94 17.92
CA GLU A 780 -15.82 -35.64 17.22
C GLU A 780 -14.55 -34.81 17.47
N LYS A 781 -14.17 -34.64 18.75
CA LYS A 781 -12.94 -33.89 19.09
C LYS A 781 -11.68 -34.57 18.55
N LEU A 782 -11.61 -35.90 18.55
CA LEU A 782 -10.46 -36.62 17.99
C LEU A 782 -10.33 -36.42 16.47
N VAL A 783 -11.45 -36.40 15.74
CA VAL A 783 -11.46 -36.18 14.28
C VAL A 783 -11.10 -34.75 13.93
N LEU A 784 -11.54 -33.76 14.71
CA LEU A 784 -11.08 -32.38 14.55
C LEU A 784 -9.57 -32.24 14.75
N VAL A 785 -8.99 -32.90 15.75
CA VAL A 785 -7.52 -32.95 15.94
C VAL A 785 -6.82 -33.61 14.75
N TRP A 786 -7.38 -34.69 14.19
CA TRP A 786 -6.85 -35.33 12.98
C TRP A 786 -6.87 -34.41 11.75
N PHE A 787 -7.94 -33.64 11.54
CA PHE A 787 -7.97 -32.65 10.46
C PHE A 787 -6.98 -31.51 10.67
N ILE A 788 -6.80 -31.03 11.90
CA ILE A 788 -5.75 -30.04 12.22
C ILE A 788 -4.36 -30.61 11.86
N VAL A 789 -4.07 -31.86 12.23
CA VAL A 789 -2.78 -32.51 11.88
C VAL A 789 -2.63 -32.68 10.37
N LEU A 790 -3.67 -33.10 9.65
CA LEU A 790 -3.61 -33.28 8.19
C LEU A 790 -3.44 -31.96 7.43
N ILE A 791 -4.13 -30.89 7.84
CA ILE A 791 -3.99 -29.55 7.24
C ILE A 791 -2.57 -29.02 7.49
N ASN A 792 -2.04 -29.14 8.71
CA ASN A 792 -0.66 -28.76 8.99
C ASN A 792 0.35 -29.59 8.20
N ALA A 793 0.15 -30.90 8.06
CA ALA A 793 0.99 -31.77 7.24
C ALA A 793 0.93 -31.40 5.75
N ALA A 794 -0.25 -31.03 5.23
CA ALA A 794 -0.41 -30.56 3.86
C ALA A 794 0.29 -29.21 3.62
N ILE A 795 0.23 -28.28 4.58
CA ILE A 795 0.96 -27.00 4.53
C ILE A 795 2.47 -27.23 4.54
N VAL A 796 2.99 -28.11 5.42
CA VAL A 796 4.42 -28.46 5.45
C VAL A 796 4.86 -29.14 4.15
N PHE A 797 4.02 -30.02 3.58
CA PHE A 797 4.27 -30.64 2.27
C PHE A 797 4.34 -29.58 1.15
N TRP A 798 3.38 -28.65 1.12
CA TRP A 798 3.33 -27.56 0.14
C TRP A 798 4.54 -26.63 0.22
N ILE A 799 4.96 -26.23 1.42
CA ILE A 799 6.07 -25.29 1.62
C ILE A 799 7.43 -25.95 1.32
N ILE A 800 7.68 -27.17 1.80
CA ILE A 800 9.04 -27.76 1.79
C ILE A 800 9.24 -28.75 0.64
N PHE A 801 8.25 -29.61 0.39
CA PHE A 801 8.42 -30.77 -0.50
C PHE A 801 7.95 -30.48 -1.92
N PHE A 802 6.89 -29.70 -2.10
CA PHE A 802 6.34 -29.38 -3.42
C PHE A 802 7.34 -28.60 -4.31
N GLY A 803 8.05 -27.61 -3.76
CA GLY A 803 9.09 -26.88 -4.50
C GLY A 803 10.24 -27.77 -4.96
N LYS A 804 10.69 -28.72 -4.13
CA LYS A 804 11.73 -29.71 -4.49
C LYS A 804 11.24 -30.79 -5.46
N LEU A 805 9.93 -31.03 -5.52
CA LEU A 805 9.33 -31.99 -6.45
C LEU A 805 9.24 -31.43 -7.87
N LEU A 806 8.95 -30.13 -8.02
CA LEU A 806 8.90 -29.45 -9.31
C LEU A 806 10.31 -29.14 -9.86
N CYS A 807 11.22 -28.62 -9.02
CA CYS A 807 12.54 -28.15 -9.46
C CYS A 807 13.69 -28.86 -8.71
N PRO A 808 14.10 -30.07 -9.11
CA PRO A 808 15.09 -30.88 -8.39
C PRO A 808 16.54 -30.36 -8.41
N ASN A 809 16.84 -29.30 -9.17
CA ASN A 809 18.15 -28.65 -9.24
C ASN A 809 18.17 -27.22 -8.66
N PHE A 810 17.10 -26.77 -7.99
CA PHE A 810 17.02 -25.44 -7.39
C PHE A 810 18.17 -25.15 -6.41
N ASP A 811 18.70 -26.18 -5.74
CA ASP A 811 19.81 -26.11 -4.79
C ASP A 811 21.22 -26.03 -5.42
N LYS A 812 21.31 -26.00 -6.76
CA LYS A 812 22.56 -25.94 -7.53
C LYS A 812 22.66 -24.72 -8.45
N ALA A 813 21.66 -23.84 -8.46
CA ALA A 813 21.69 -22.57 -9.14
C ALA A 813 22.23 -21.48 -8.20
N TRP A 814 23.27 -20.75 -8.64
CA TRP A 814 23.93 -19.71 -7.85
C TRP A 814 24.11 -18.44 -8.69
N ASN A 815 23.55 -17.32 -8.27
CA ASN A 815 23.77 -16.01 -8.89
C ASN A 815 25.10 -15.42 -8.35
N SER A 816 25.75 -14.55 -9.13
CA SER A 816 26.96 -13.81 -8.74
C SER A 816 26.84 -13.14 -7.34
N LYS A 817 25.67 -12.56 -7.02
CA LYS A 817 25.42 -11.98 -5.69
C LYS A 817 25.39 -13.04 -4.57
N GLU A 818 24.87 -14.23 -4.84
CA GLU A 818 24.80 -15.32 -3.87
C GLU A 818 26.20 -15.88 -3.59
N VAL A 819 27.03 -16.05 -4.63
CA VAL A 819 28.46 -16.39 -4.49
C VAL A 819 29.20 -15.33 -3.67
N GLY A 820 28.90 -14.04 -3.90
CA GLY A 820 29.48 -12.90 -3.17
C GLY A 820 29.25 -12.87 -1.66
N TYR A 821 28.28 -13.63 -1.12
CA TYR A 821 28.09 -13.75 0.33
C TYR A 821 29.05 -14.78 0.98
N HIS A 822 29.63 -15.69 0.20
CA HIS A 822 30.52 -16.76 0.67
C HIS A 822 31.99 -16.30 0.71
N THR A 823 32.27 -15.35 1.60
CA THR A 823 33.58 -14.72 1.84
C THR A 823 34.29 -15.22 3.11
N GLY A 824 33.77 -16.27 3.75
CA GLY A 824 34.21 -16.75 5.05
C GLY A 824 35.40 -17.71 5.00
N GLU A 825 36.19 -17.78 6.08
CA GLU A 825 37.33 -18.70 6.16
C GLU A 825 36.96 -20.18 6.07
N SER A 826 35.73 -20.54 6.43
CA SER A 826 35.17 -21.89 6.32
C SER A 826 34.12 -22.02 5.20
N ASP A 827 33.92 -20.96 4.43
CA ASP A 827 32.80 -20.78 3.50
C ASP A 827 33.24 -19.81 2.38
N PHE A 828 34.14 -20.33 1.53
CA PHE A 828 34.88 -19.61 0.49
C PHE A 828 34.49 -20.20 -0.86
N TYR A 829 33.52 -19.57 -1.53
CA TYR A 829 33.10 -19.95 -2.87
C TYR A 829 33.68 -18.99 -3.91
N VAL A 830 33.89 -19.51 -5.12
CA VAL A 830 34.34 -18.74 -6.29
C VAL A 830 33.58 -19.22 -7.52
N SER A 831 33.39 -18.35 -8.52
CA SER A 831 32.94 -18.77 -9.85
C SER A 831 34.07 -18.76 -10.86
N VAL A 832 34.08 -19.75 -11.76
CA VAL A 832 34.96 -19.82 -12.95
C VAL A 832 34.19 -20.47 -14.10
N ARG A 833 34.12 -19.77 -15.23
CA ARG A 833 33.50 -20.10 -16.52
C ARG A 833 32.14 -20.73 -16.32
N GLY A 834 31.23 -19.93 -15.77
CA GLY A 834 29.82 -20.29 -15.54
C GLY A 834 29.56 -21.39 -14.51
N ARG A 835 30.52 -21.71 -13.64
CA ARG A 835 30.38 -22.72 -12.58
C ARG A 835 30.88 -22.22 -11.25
N VAL A 836 30.25 -22.68 -10.17
CA VAL A 836 30.57 -22.31 -8.78
C VAL A 836 31.27 -23.46 -8.07
N TYR A 837 32.31 -23.12 -7.31
CA TYR A 837 33.19 -24.08 -6.64
C TYR A 837 33.40 -23.73 -5.16
N ASP A 838 33.32 -24.73 -4.28
CA ASP A 838 33.66 -24.62 -2.85
C ASP A 838 35.13 -24.96 -2.62
N ILE A 839 35.98 -23.93 -2.56
CA ILE A 839 37.42 -24.09 -2.32
C ILE A 839 37.84 -23.87 -0.86
N SER A 840 36.89 -23.87 0.09
CA SER A 840 37.09 -23.62 1.53
C SER A 840 38.17 -24.48 2.22
N LYS A 841 38.45 -25.65 1.63
CA LYS A 841 39.51 -26.59 2.07
C LYS A 841 40.78 -26.52 1.23
N PHE A 842 40.68 -26.04 -0.02
CA PHE A 842 41.78 -25.99 -0.98
C PHE A 842 42.63 -24.73 -0.79
N TRP A 843 42.01 -23.55 -0.61
CA TRP A 843 42.73 -22.27 -0.50
C TRP A 843 43.77 -22.24 0.63
N LYS A 844 43.55 -23.04 1.69
CA LYS A 844 44.43 -23.17 2.88
C LYS A 844 45.65 -24.07 2.65
N ARG A 845 45.71 -24.81 1.54
CA ARG A 845 46.83 -25.69 1.19
C ARG A 845 47.77 -24.92 0.28
N GLN A 846 49.08 -25.15 0.42
CA GLN A 846 50.02 -24.64 -0.57
C GLN A 846 49.76 -25.29 -1.94
N HIS A 847 49.39 -24.44 -2.89
CA HIS A 847 49.07 -24.79 -4.27
C HIS A 847 49.80 -23.93 -5.31
N SER A 848 50.60 -22.96 -4.85
CA SER A 848 51.65 -22.34 -5.69
C SER A 848 52.90 -23.22 -5.67
N ASP A 849 53.55 -23.34 -6.83
CA ASP A 849 54.83 -24.04 -7.03
C ASP A 849 56.03 -23.09 -7.15
N THR A 850 55.79 -21.79 -6.93
CA THR A 850 56.80 -20.72 -6.90
C THR A 850 57.10 -20.31 -5.46
N ASN A 851 57.97 -19.30 -5.27
CA ASN A 851 58.27 -18.70 -3.96
C ASN A 851 57.09 -17.92 -3.32
N ILE A 852 55.89 -17.96 -3.89
CA ILE A 852 54.69 -17.31 -3.35
C ILE A 852 53.97 -18.27 -2.39
N GLU A 853 53.87 -17.91 -1.12
CA GLU A 853 53.07 -18.66 -0.14
C GLU A 853 51.58 -18.27 -0.22
N THR A 854 50.71 -19.28 -0.17
CA THR A 854 49.24 -19.14 -0.10
C THR A 854 48.79 -18.76 1.31
N THR A 855 49.20 -17.55 1.73
CA THR A 855 48.81 -16.98 3.02
C THR A 855 47.34 -16.56 3.02
N LYS A 856 46.77 -16.43 4.22
CA LYS A 856 45.41 -15.90 4.43
C LYS A 856 45.20 -14.52 3.81
N ASP A 857 46.20 -13.65 3.94
CA ASP A 857 46.15 -12.28 3.41
C ASP A 857 46.21 -12.25 1.87
N ASN A 858 46.87 -13.24 1.24
CA ASN A 858 46.91 -13.40 -0.22
C ASN A 858 45.62 -14.02 -0.78
N MET A 859 45.00 -14.96 -0.06
CA MET A 859 43.87 -15.75 -0.60
C MET A 859 42.49 -15.14 -0.32
N LEU A 860 42.24 -14.57 0.87
CA LEU A 860 40.91 -14.04 1.24
C LEU A 860 40.33 -13.02 0.25
N PRO A 861 41.10 -12.12 -0.40
CA PRO A 861 40.54 -11.16 -1.36
C PRO A 861 39.85 -11.80 -2.58
N PHE A 862 40.12 -13.08 -2.88
CA PHE A 862 39.48 -13.80 -4.00
C PHE A 862 38.14 -14.45 -3.63
N ALA A 863 37.74 -14.43 -2.35
CA ALA A 863 36.52 -15.08 -1.91
C ALA A 863 35.27 -14.35 -2.42
N GLY A 864 34.27 -15.09 -2.89
CA GLY A 864 33.02 -14.54 -3.43
C GLY A 864 33.14 -13.90 -4.82
N LEU A 865 34.32 -13.90 -5.46
CA LEU A 865 34.53 -13.29 -6.77
C LEU A 865 34.37 -14.28 -7.93
N ASN A 866 34.06 -13.74 -9.12
CA ASN A 866 34.29 -14.44 -10.38
C ASN A 866 35.77 -14.34 -10.77
N LEU A 867 36.41 -15.49 -10.99
CA LEU A 867 37.83 -15.60 -11.27
C LEU A 867 38.16 -15.88 -12.76
N ASP A 868 37.23 -15.62 -13.69
CA ASP A 868 37.38 -15.84 -15.14
C ASP A 868 38.64 -15.24 -15.78
N ILE A 869 39.02 -14.04 -15.33
CA ILE A 869 40.20 -13.30 -15.81
C ILE A 869 41.50 -13.86 -15.20
N TYR A 870 41.41 -14.48 -14.02
CA TYR A 870 42.56 -15.04 -13.30
C TYR A 870 42.98 -16.42 -13.82
N PHE A 871 42.07 -17.16 -14.47
CA PHE A 871 42.35 -18.45 -15.11
C PHE A 871 42.05 -18.41 -16.63
N PRO A 872 42.80 -17.60 -17.42
CA PRO A 872 42.59 -17.49 -18.86
C PRO A 872 43.02 -18.80 -19.56
N PRO A 873 42.11 -19.51 -20.25
CA PRO A 873 42.46 -20.72 -21.00
C PRO A 873 43.34 -20.38 -22.23
N PRO A 874 44.42 -21.14 -22.51
CA PRO A 874 45.21 -20.96 -23.72
C PRO A 874 44.38 -21.17 -24.99
N LEU A 875 44.28 -20.13 -25.85
CA LEU A 875 43.45 -20.15 -27.05
C LEU A 875 43.79 -21.31 -28.01
N GLU A 876 45.08 -21.61 -28.20
CA GLU A 876 45.56 -22.75 -28.99
C GLU A 876 44.94 -24.10 -28.57
N LEU A 877 44.69 -24.27 -27.26
CA LEU A 877 44.22 -25.51 -26.67
C LEU A 877 42.68 -25.65 -26.70
N VAL A 878 41.96 -24.56 -26.43
CA VAL A 878 40.47 -24.59 -26.36
C VAL A 878 39.78 -24.38 -27.70
N CYS A 879 40.50 -23.83 -28.69
CA CYS A 879 39.99 -23.50 -30.02
C CYS A 879 40.76 -24.24 -31.14
N PRO A 880 40.74 -25.59 -31.16
CA PRO A 880 41.51 -26.38 -32.11
C PRO A 880 41.05 -26.16 -33.56
N GLY A 881 42.00 -26.14 -34.49
CA GLY A 881 41.71 -26.06 -35.93
C GLY A 881 41.36 -24.67 -36.46
N LEU A 882 41.61 -23.60 -35.69
CA LEU A 882 41.45 -22.20 -36.11
C LEU A 882 42.78 -21.47 -36.43
N GLY A 883 43.90 -22.19 -36.54
CA GLY A 883 45.19 -21.63 -36.96
C GLY A 883 45.88 -20.72 -35.93
N LEU A 884 45.47 -20.82 -34.66
CA LEU A 884 45.96 -20.01 -33.55
C LEU A 884 47.40 -20.36 -33.18
N THR A 885 48.14 -19.37 -32.66
CA THR A 885 49.54 -19.54 -32.19
C THR A 885 49.63 -19.46 -30.67
N ASP A 886 50.71 -20.03 -30.11
CA ASP A 886 51.08 -20.00 -28.69
C ASP A 886 51.17 -18.59 -28.08
N ARG A 887 51.34 -17.58 -28.94
CA ARG A 887 51.46 -16.15 -28.61
C ARG A 887 50.14 -15.37 -28.72
N MET A 888 49.02 -16.03 -28.96
CA MET A 888 47.74 -15.34 -29.14
C MET A 888 46.92 -15.32 -27.85
N GLN A 889 46.47 -14.13 -27.45
CA GLN A 889 45.62 -13.89 -26.29
C GLN A 889 44.52 -12.87 -26.62
N LEU A 890 43.42 -12.88 -25.86
CA LEU A 890 42.39 -11.85 -25.95
C LEU A 890 42.78 -10.61 -25.12
N THR A 891 42.35 -9.44 -25.58
CA THR A 891 42.42 -8.19 -24.84
C THR A 891 41.20 -8.07 -23.94
N TYR A 892 41.36 -8.45 -22.67
CA TYR A 892 40.33 -8.29 -21.65
C TYR A 892 40.05 -6.80 -21.37
N ASN A 893 38.78 -6.42 -21.25
CA ASN A 893 38.40 -5.03 -20.93
C ASN A 893 38.74 -4.66 -19.47
N ASN A 894 38.60 -5.62 -18.56
CA ASN A 894 38.87 -5.46 -17.14
C ASN A 894 40.29 -5.95 -16.78
N THR A 895 41.06 -5.13 -16.07
CA THR A 895 42.37 -5.54 -15.53
C THR A 895 42.21 -6.30 -14.23
N ALA A 896 42.91 -7.43 -14.08
CA ALA A 896 42.95 -8.16 -12.82
C ALA A 896 43.57 -7.31 -11.69
N GLU A 897 42.77 -6.97 -10.67
CA GLU A 897 43.19 -6.13 -9.53
C GLU A 897 44.36 -6.75 -8.76
N LEU A 898 44.38 -8.08 -8.63
CA LEU A 898 45.37 -8.83 -7.86
C LEU A 898 46.26 -9.68 -8.77
N GLN A 899 47.27 -9.05 -9.35
CA GLN A 899 48.28 -9.65 -10.26
C GLN A 899 49.05 -10.86 -9.67
N THR A 900 48.90 -11.15 -8.38
CA THR A 900 49.41 -12.36 -7.70
C THR A 900 48.57 -13.61 -7.96
N GLY A 901 47.28 -13.47 -8.30
CA GLY A 901 46.36 -14.58 -8.57
C GLY A 901 46.24 -14.96 -10.06
N LEU A 902 46.99 -14.31 -10.95
CA LEU A 902 46.89 -14.52 -12.40
C LEU A 902 47.67 -15.77 -12.84
N HIS A 903 46.93 -16.81 -13.27
CA HIS A 903 47.45 -18.12 -13.69
C HIS A 903 47.46 -18.25 -15.22
N THR A 904 48.24 -17.41 -15.90
CA THR A 904 48.53 -17.58 -17.34
C THR A 904 49.36 -18.83 -17.56
N SER A 905 48.97 -19.67 -18.53
CA SER A 905 49.69 -20.90 -18.87
C SER A 905 50.30 -20.87 -20.29
N GLY A 906 51.34 -21.66 -20.50
CA GLY A 906 52.11 -21.68 -21.75
C GLY A 906 53.13 -20.54 -21.87
N TYR A 907 53.26 -19.96 -23.08
CA TYR A 907 54.27 -18.94 -23.40
C TYR A 907 54.24 -17.70 -22.48
N TYR A 908 53.06 -17.35 -21.96
CA TYR A 908 52.83 -16.21 -21.08
C TYR A 908 52.87 -16.53 -19.58
N ALA A 909 53.35 -17.72 -19.19
CA ALA A 909 53.58 -18.03 -17.78
C ALA A 909 54.65 -17.10 -17.20
N ARG A 910 54.32 -16.42 -16.08
CA ARG A 910 55.19 -15.43 -15.44
C ARG A 910 56.52 -16.01 -14.93
N ASP A 911 56.52 -17.30 -14.56
CA ASP A 911 57.70 -18.05 -14.16
C ASP A 911 57.88 -19.27 -15.09
N PRO A 912 58.93 -19.29 -15.94
CA PRO A 912 59.24 -20.42 -16.82
C PRO A 912 59.56 -21.74 -16.09
N THR A 913 59.81 -21.70 -14.77
CA THR A 913 60.10 -22.89 -13.96
C THR A 913 58.87 -23.49 -13.27
N SER A 914 57.77 -22.75 -13.20
CA SER A 914 56.46 -23.23 -12.72
C SER A 914 55.84 -24.24 -13.68
N ALA A 915 55.00 -25.14 -13.17
CA ALA A 915 54.13 -26.01 -13.95
C ALA A 915 53.16 -25.24 -14.87
N LEU A 916 52.90 -23.96 -14.60
CA LEU A 916 52.16 -23.05 -15.49
C LEU A 916 52.83 -22.87 -16.86
N SER A 917 54.16 -23.02 -16.96
CA SER A 917 54.88 -22.96 -18.24
C SER A 917 54.40 -23.99 -19.28
N LYS A 918 53.71 -25.05 -18.84
CA LYS A 918 53.11 -26.06 -19.71
C LYS A 918 51.79 -25.56 -20.30
N THR A 919 51.68 -25.57 -21.62
CA THR A 919 50.46 -25.19 -22.35
C THR A 919 49.24 -26.06 -21.99
N ASP A 920 49.46 -27.31 -21.55
CA ASP A 920 48.40 -28.25 -21.17
C ASP A 920 48.02 -28.21 -19.67
N TRP A 921 48.59 -27.29 -18.88
CA TRP A 921 48.28 -27.16 -17.45
C TRP A 921 46.79 -26.91 -17.19
N TYR A 922 46.15 -26.05 -17.99
CA TYR A 922 44.73 -25.73 -17.82
C TYR A 922 43.84 -26.98 -17.96
N SER A 923 44.06 -27.82 -18.98
CA SER A 923 43.22 -29.00 -19.22
C SER A 923 43.57 -30.21 -18.37
N LYS A 924 44.85 -30.40 -18.01
CA LYS A 924 45.32 -31.60 -17.28
C LYS A 924 45.45 -31.41 -15.77
N VAL A 925 45.60 -30.18 -15.28
CA VAL A 925 45.80 -29.89 -13.85
C VAL A 925 44.62 -29.10 -13.29
N PHE A 926 44.27 -27.97 -13.90
CA PHE A 926 43.23 -27.08 -13.37
C PHE A 926 41.82 -27.70 -13.48
N LEU A 927 41.34 -28.05 -14.69
CA LEU A 927 39.99 -28.58 -14.87
C LEU A 927 39.69 -29.85 -14.05
N PRO A 928 40.59 -30.86 -13.94
CA PRO A 928 40.34 -32.04 -13.11
C PRO A 928 40.30 -31.70 -11.61
N SER A 929 41.18 -30.82 -11.13
CA SER A 929 41.23 -30.43 -9.72
C SER A 929 39.98 -29.63 -9.31
N MET A 930 39.55 -28.68 -10.14
CA MET A 930 38.35 -27.89 -9.87
C MET A 930 37.08 -28.73 -9.85
N LYS A 931 37.02 -29.83 -10.63
CA LYS A 931 35.88 -30.75 -10.64
C LYS A 931 35.61 -31.42 -9.28
N GLU A 932 36.61 -31.58 -8.41
CA GLU A 932 36.43 -32.09 -7.05
C GLU A 932 35.67 -31.10 -6.13
N PHE A 933 35.70 -29.81 -6.47
CA PHE A 933 35.12 -28.72 -5.68
C PHE A 933 33.81 -28.16 -6.27
N TYR A 934 33.31 -28.74 -7.36
CA TYR A 934 32.13 -28.26 -8.06
C TYR A 934 30.87 -28.32 -7.19
N LYS A 935 30.15 -27.18 -7.11
CA LYS A 935 28.96 -26.99 -6.29
C LYS A 935 27.67 -26.88 -7.11
N GLY A 936 27.74 -26.22 -8.26
CA GLY A 936 26.60 -25.90 -9.10
C GLY A 936 26.97 -24.93 -10.23
N ASP A 937 25.98 -24.50 -11.00
CA ASP A 937 26.17 -23.61 -12.15
C ASP A 937 25.87 -22.15 -11.77
N LEU A 938 26.60 -21.23 -12.40
CA LEU A 938 26.37 -19.80 -12.25
C LEU A 938 25.16 -19.41 -13.11
N VAL A 939 24.17 -18.77 -12.49
CA VAL A 939 22.93 -18.38 -13.16
C VAL A 939 22.83 -16.86 -13.38
N TRP A 940 22.29 -16.49 -14.54
CA TRP A 940 22.10 -15.11 -14.98
C TRP A 940 20.63 -14.84 -15.29
N ASP A 941 20.11 -13.69 -14.84
CA ASP A 941 18.74 -13.28 -15.14
C ASP A 941 18.56 -12.99 -16.64
N LYS A 942 17.50 -13.51 -17.25
CA LYS A 942 17.18 -13.29 -18.67
C LYS A 942 16.91 -11.80 -18.97
N GLN A 943 16.27 -11.08 -18.05
CA GLN A 943 16.04 -9.64 -18.23
C GLN A 943 17.38 -8.92 -18.30
N LYS A 944 18.28 -9.20 -17.35
CA LYS A 944 19.64 -8.65 -17.34
C LYS A 944 20.40 -8.94 -18.63
N ILE A 945 20.29 -10.15 -19.18
CA ILE A 945 20.95 -10.53 -20.44
C ILE A 945 20.46 -9.65 -21.60
N SER A 946 19.13 -9.50 -21.75
CA SER A 946 18.51 -8.64 -22.76
C SER A 946 18.87 -7.16 -22.56
N ASP A 947 18.90 -6.68 -21.31
CA ASP A 947 19.16 -5.28 -20.95
C ASP A 947 20.60 -4.86 -21.24
N GLU A 948 21.61 -5.60 -20.76
CA GLU A 948 23.02 -5.26 -21.04
C GLU A 948 23.36 -5.48 -22.53
N GLY A 949 22.69 -6.44 -23.19
CA GLY A 949 22.82 -6.65 -24.64
C GLY A 949 22.34 -5.45 -25.45
N SER A 950 21.15 -4.94 -25.12
CA SER A 950 20.50 -3.82 -25.83
C SER A 950 21.10 -2.45 -25.50
N ASN A 951 21.45 -2.21 -24.23
CA ASN A 951 21.83 -0.88 -23.74
C ASN A 951 23.35 -0.66 -23.67
N ASP A 952 24.10 -1.68 -23.21
CA ASP A 952 25.54 -1.55 -22.94
C ASP A 952 26.42 -2.12 -24.06
N ASN A 953 25.82 -2.66 -25.14
CA ASN A 953 26.50 -3.44 -26.18
C ASN A 953 27.26 -4.66 -25.63
N HIS A 954 26.77 -5.28 -24.55
CA HIS A 954 27.33 -6.52 -24.01
C HIS A 954 27.07 -7.66 -25.00
N MET A 955 28.12 -8.17 -25.66
CA MET A 955 28.02 -9.13 -26.76
C MET A 955 27.85 -10.57 -26.26
N TRP A 956 26.92 -10.76 -25.34
CA TRP A 956 26.51 -12.07 -24.84
C TRP A 956 25.20 -12.55 -25.48
N VAL A 957 25.03 -13.86 -25.60
CA VAL A 957 23.87 -14.51 -26.23
C VAL A 957 23.50 -15.81 -25.52
N ILE A 958 22.24 -16.21 -25.64
CA ILE A 958 21.76 -17.52 -25.18
C ILE A 958 21.79 -18.50 -26.36
N TYR A 959 22.33 -19.70 -26.14
CA TYR A 959 22.29 -20.80 -27.10
C TYR A 959 22.15 -22.14 -26.38
N ASP A 960 21.14 -22.94 -26.75
CA ASP A 960 20.88 -24.28 -26.20
C ASP A 960 20.79 -24.30 -24.65
N GLY A 961 20.17 -23.25 -24.09
CA GLY A 961 20.01 -23.06 -22.64
C GLY A 961 21.27 -22.62 -21.88
N ALA A 962 22.35 -22.25 -22.58
CA ALA A 962 23.59 -21.74 -22.00
C ALA A 962 23.88 -20.30 -22.44
N VAL A 963 24.56 -19.52 -21.59
CA VAL A 963 24.95 -18.13 -21.84
C VAL A 963 26.42 -18.08 -22.28
N TYR A 964 26.69 -17.39 -23.38
CA TYR A 964 28.04 -17.19 -23.91
C TYR A 964 28.32 -15.69 -24.07
N ASP A 965 29.44 -15.19 -23.55
CA ASP A 965 29.89 -13.79 -23.67
C ASP A 965 31.08 -13.70 -24.63
N LEU A 966 30.91 -12.97 -25.73
CA LEU A 966 31.94 -12.73 -26.74
C LEU A 966 32.52 -11.31 -26.69
N THR A 967 32.22 -10.51 -25.67
CA THR A 967 32.61 -9.09 -25.58
C THR A 967 34.13 -8.89 -25.68
N ASP A 968 34.92 -9.71 -25.00
CA ASP A 968 36.39 -9.68 -25.10
C ASP A 968 36.90 -10.00 -26.53
N TYR A 969 36.18 -10.82 -27.31
CA TYR A 969 36.54 -11.12 -28.70
C TYR A 969 36.34 -9.91 -29.61
N TYR A 970 35.20 -9.22 -29.50
CA TYR A 970 34.96 -7.97 -30.24
C TYR A 970 35.94 -6.88 -29.84
N ASN A 971 36.18 -6.69 -28.54
CA ASN A 971 37.19 -5.77 -28.02
C ASN A 971 38.59 -6.07 -28.58
N THR A 972 38.98 -7.36 -28.63
CA THR A 972 40.28 -7.78 -29.20
C THR A 972 40.40 -7.41 -30.68
N ILE A 973 39.33 -7.54 -31.47
CA ILE A 973 39.29 -7.12 -32.89
C ILE A 973 39.34 -5.60 -33.01
N ASP A 974 38.64 -4.88 -32.14
CA ASP A 974 38.57 -3.42 -32.16
C ASP A 974 39.87 -2.73 -31.73
N VAL A 975 40.64 -3.35 -30.83
CA VAL A 975 41.99 -2.91 -30.45
C VAL A 975 43.00 -3.29 -31.53
N ASN A 976 42.95 -4.52 -32.06
CA ASN A 976 43.91 -5.03 -33.05
C ASN A 976 43.42 -4.85 -34.51
N LYS A 977 42.83 -3.68 -34.81
CA LYS A 977 42.45 -3.29 -36.17
C LYS A 977 43.64 -3.47 -37.12
N ASN A 978 43.42 -4.22 -38.20
CA ASN A 978 44.38 -4.61 -39.26
C ASN A 978 45.22 -5.89 -39.05
N VAL A 979 44.96 -6.72 -38.04
CA VAL A 979 45.60 -8.06 -37.92
C VAL A 979 44.57 -9.17 -38.14
N GLU A 980 44.57 -9.79 -39.32
CA GLU A 980 43.62 -10.86 -39.69
C GLU A 980 43.66 -12.07 -38.75
N GLY A 981 44.81 -12.35 -38.13
CA GLY A 981 44.97 -13.45 -37.17
C GLY A 981 44.02 -13.37 -35.96
N TYR A 982 43.55 -12.18 -35.57
CA TYR A 982 42.56 -12.04 -34.48
C TYR A 982 41.10 -12.27 -34.93
N LYS A 983 40.82 -12.39 -36.22
CA LYS A 983 39.49 -12.73 -36.76
C LYS A 983 39.34 -14.23 -36.99
N PHE A 984 39.52 -15.00 -35.92
CA PHE A 984 39.62 -16.47 -35.99
C PHE A 984 38.27 -17.22 -35.91
N LEU A 985 37.20 -16.59 -35.41
CA LEU A 985 35.86 -17.17 -35.43
C LEU A 985 35.18 -16.95 -36.79
N ASN A 986 34.34 -17.90 -37.19
CA ASN A 986 33.58 -17.83 -38.44
C ASN A 986 32.64 -16.60 -38.47
N ALA A 987 32.77 -15.79 -39.52
CA ALA A 987 32.04 -14.55 -39.70
C ALA A 987 30.51 -14.69 -39.61
N LYS A 988 29.91 -15.82 -40.03
CA LYS A 988 28.46 -16.02 -39.94
C LYS A 988 27.97 -16.13 -38.50
N LEU A 989 28.73 -16.81 -37.64
CA LEU A 989 28.39 -16.94 -36.21
C LEU A 989 28.55 -15.60 -35.47
N THR A 990 29.64 -14.87 -35.75
CA THR A 990 29.89 -13.56 -35.13
C THR A 990 28.92 -12.49 -35.62
N ASN A 991 28.46 -12.57 -36.88
CA ASN A 991 27.46 -11.63 -37.38
C ASN A 991 26.12 -11.80 -36.64
N VAL A 992 25.69 -13.05 -36.38
CA VAL A 992 24.47 -13.34 -35.61
C VAL A 992 24.53 -12.71 -34.21
N VAL A 993 25.67 -12.83 -33.50
CA VAL A 993 25.86 -12.21 -32.17
C VAL A 993 25.80 -10.68 -32.25
N SER A 994 26.54 -10.07 -33.20
CA SER A 994 26.55 -8.61 -33.34
C SER A 994 25.22 -7.98 -33.78
N SER A 995 24.28 -8.80 -34.29
CA SER A 995 22.96 -8.34 -34.71
C SER A 995 21.85 -8.63 -33.70
N ASN A 996 22.09 -9.50 -32.71
CA ASN A 996 21.10 -9.90 -31.70
C ASN A 996 21.78 -10.03 -30.31
N PRO A 997 22.39 -8.95 -29.77
CA PRO A 997 23.03 -9.00 -28.46
C PRO A 997 21.98 -9.12 -27.35
N GLY A 998 22.15 -10.08 -26.44
CA GLY A 998 21.21 -10.37 -25.34
C GLY A 998 20.07 -11.34 -25.68
N ASP A 999 19.93 -11.74 -26.96
CA ASP A 999 18.85 -12.63 -27.41
C ASP A 999 19.21 -14.13 -27.35
N ASP A 1000 18.19 -14.99 -27.51
CA ASP A 1000 18.36 -16.42 -27.77
C ASP A 1000 18.59 -16.67 -29.26
N VAL A 1001 19.84 -17.01 -29.60
CA VAL A 1001 20.29 -17.25 -30.98
C VAL A 1001 20.26 -18.74 -31.36
N THR A 1002 19.61 -19.60 -30.57
CA THR A 1002 19.57 -21.06 -30.78
C THR A 1002 19.18 -21.44 -32.20
N ASP A 1003 18.05 -20.92 -32.70
CA ASP A 1003 17.58 -21.23 -34.05
C ASP A 1003 18.47 -20.64 -35.16
N LEU A 1004 19.00 -19.42 -34.96
CA LEU A 1004 19.86 -18.74 -35.91
C LEU A 1004 21.21 -19.45 -36.09
N TRP A 1005 21.88 -19.83 -35.00
CA TRP A 1005 23.11 -20.63 -35.07
C TRP A 1005 22.84 -22.04 -35.61
N ASN A 1006 21.71 -22.65 -35.27
CA ASN A 1006 21.33 -23.95 -35.82
C ASN A 1006 21.08 -23.89 -37.34
N ASP A 1007 20.54 -22.79 -37.87
CA ASP A 1007 20.40 -22.58 -39.31
C ASP A 1007 21.75 -22.34 -40.02
N VAL A 1008 22.65 -21.57 -39.40
CA VAL A 1008 24.05 -21.42 -39.89
C VAL A 1008 24.76 -22.77 -39.96
N ILE A 1009 24.61 -23.63 -38.95
CA ILE A 1009 25.17 -24.98 -38.92
C ILE A 1009 24.56 -25.86 -40.02
N LYS A 1010 23.23 -25.85 -40.19
CA LYS A 1010 22.53 -26.60 -41.27
C LYS A 1010 22.99 -26.15 -42.64
N THR A 1011 23.05 -24.85 -42.89
CA THR A 1011 23.48 -24.27 -44.17
C THR A 1011 24.95 -24.62 -44.47
N ALA A 1012 25.84 -24.47 -43.48
CA ALA A 1012 27.26 -24.81 -43.62
C ALA A 1012 27.50 -26.30 -43.90
N SER A 1013 26.62 -27.20 -43.46
CA SER A 1013 26.74 -28.65 -43.70
C SER A 1013 26.84 -29.05 -45.18
N THR A 1014 26.35 -28.20 -46.09
CA THR A 1014 26.43 -28.38 -47.55
C THR A 1014 27.85 -28.21 -48.12
N ASN A 1015 28.76 -27.56 -47.40
CA ASN A 1015 30.11 -27.24 -47.85
C ASN A 1015 31.15 -27.68 -46.81
N GLN A 1016 32.00 -28.65 -47.17
CA GLN A 1016 32.89 -29.33 -46.22
C GLN A 1016 33.90 -28.40 -45.51
N THR A 1017 34.44 -27.39 -46.21
CA THR A 1017 35.42 -26.45 -45.62
C THR A 1017 34.74 -25.44 -44.69
N GLU A 1018 33.54 -24.99 -45.05
CA GLU A 1018 32.74 -24.07 -44.25
C GLU A 1018 32.19 -24.76 -42.99
N ASN A 1019 31.69 -26.00 -43.12
CA ASN A 1019 31.27 -26.82 -41.98
C ASN A 1019 32.42 -26.98 -40.98
N ALA A 1020 33.64 -27.32 -41.44
CA ALA A 1020 34.81 -27.43 -40.56
C ALA A 1020 35.11 -26.11 -39.82
N SER A 1021 35.03 -24.96 -40.50
CA SER A 1021 35.21 -23.63 -39.89
C SER A 1021 34.13 -23.31 -38.84
N VAL A 1022 32.86 -23.58 -39.14
CA VAL A 1022 31.72 -23.35 -38.22
C VAL A 1022 31.80 -24.27 -37.00
N GLN A 1023 32.12 -25.56 -37.17
CA GLN A 1023 32.26 -26.50 -36.06
C GLN A 1023 33.45 -26.16 -35.16
N ASN A 1024 34.62 -25.81 -35.74
CA ASN A 1024 35.78 -25.39 -34.94
C ASN A 1024 35.52 -24.09 -34.17
N SER A 1025 34.80 -23.13 -34.79
CA SER A 1025 34.37 -21.89 -34.13
C SER A 1025 33.36 -22.16 -33.02
N MET A 1026 32.39 -23.06 -33.23
CA MET A 1026 31.41 -23.44 -32.22
C MET A 1026 32.05 -24.16 -31.03
N ASN A 1027 33.01 -25.06 -31.28
CA ASN A 1027 33.79 -25.70 -30.21
C ASN A 1027 34.59 -24.67 -29.41
N CYS A 1028 35.23 -23.71 -30.08
CA CYS A 1028 35.93 -22.61 -29.44
C CYS A 1028 34.99 -21.77 -28.56
N ILE A 1029 33.81 -21.40 -29.06
CA ILE A 1029 32.79 -20.66 -28.29
C ILE A 1029 32.34 -21.43 -27.06
N LYS A 1030 32.03 -22.72 -27.22
CA LYS A 1030 31.59 -23.58 -26.10
C LYS A 1030 32.65 -23.79 -25.03
N ASN A 1031 33.94 -23.82 -25.40
CA ASN A 1031 35.04 -24.05 -24.47
C ASN A 1031 35.58 -22.76 -23.80
N HIS A 1032 35.55 -21.62 -24.51
CA HIS A 1032 36.14 -20.36 -24.03
C HIS A 1032 35.09 -19.39 -23.48
N PHE A 1033 34.03 -19.11 -24.23
CA PHE A 1033 33.11 -17.99 -23.99
C PHE A 1033 31.91 -18.34 -23.10
N TYR A 1034 31.83 -19.56 -22.56
CA TYR A 1034 30.76 -19.98 -21.65
C TYR A 1034 30.85 -19.26 -20.28
N VAL A 1035 29.76 -18.58 -19.90
CA VAL A 1035 29.68 -17.77 -18.65
C VAL A 1035 28.55 -18.18 -17.70
N GLY A 1036 27.68 -19.13 -18.07
CA GLY A 1036 26.66 -19.68 -17.17
C GLY A 1036 25.43 -20.20 -17.89
N ILE A 1037 24.31 -20.29 -17.17
CA ILE A 1037 22.98 -20.61 -17.73
C ILE A 1037 21.96 -19.52 -17.34
N PRO A 1038 20.86 -19.35 -18.09
CA PRO A 1038 19.76 -18.48 -17.64
C PRO A 1038 19.13 -18.99 -16.34
N ASP A 1039 18.73 -18.08 -15.45
CA ASP A 1039 18.15 -18.44 -14.15
C ASP A 1039 16.74 -19.03 -14.30
N PHE A 1040 16.68 -20.35 -14.23
CA PHE A 1040 15.44 -21.13 -14.31
C PHE A 1040 14.56 -21.04 -13.05
N ARG A 1041 15.00 -20.34 -11.99
CA ARG A 1041 14.22 -20.16 -10.75
C ARG A 1041 13.11 -19.12 -10.91
N TYR A 1042 13.21 -18.26 -11.92
CA TYR A 1042 12.32 -17.12 -12.18
C TYR A 1042 11.73 -17.12 -13.61
N SER A 1043 11.85 -18.23 -14.34
CA SER A 1043 11.51 -18.37 -15.76
C SER A 1043 10.20 -19.12 -16.02
#